data_AF-A0A5S3Y7V4-F1
#
_entry.id   AF-A0A5S3Y7V4-F1
#
_cell.length_a   1.000
_cell.length_b   1.000
_cell.length_c   1.000
_cell.angle_alpha   90.00
_cell.angle_beta   90.00
_cell.angle_gamma   90.00
#
_symmetry.space_group_name_H-M   'P 1'
#
loop_
_entity.id
_entity.type
_entity.pdbx_description
1 polymer ?
#
loop_
_entity_poly.entity_id
_entity_poly.type
_entity_poly.pdbx_seq_one_letter_code
_entity_poly.pdbx_strand_id
1 'polypeptide(L)'
;MAAFTASQASVTNGSKVVQINSGESVANVSSGDFLVLAGFIVEINRAYLGAEGKGYFELVKQWPNSNQANQECIVIPTTGEFKKAVEALSNANVLVNDNFKALQDWQTKMGTVTFSNQDGTTTTVKTLKQIEADNQAQMDAYHPHPWAMRKVEFEAMRAANNEKFAASGFVHKGCSAAASASIINIEEGMWAHHVSTGLNSLVLGRDYEGKVGSSKTALPVLNLSGVLFKLDSISRASTDHSSQVKLPSAENGTRTYDSDTGLSVKHATPAIAFASETTTNKVVTNRIDMWGFEAFLREINDADPFVYKNGLIQSQASNINGVPTVSDNERPITYFAWYEGDTTSRGKGVNWQTTTEAQRVAIASDTDNNIYFDDATGKFYQCCVRGRSFAGLGNGDWQIIDSSFDGQYLMYQTGVATQVRPQGSRDTKGTTVYTARKSGDWSHPLVMEKNGIFGAMKSSTSVDDESGINGECYFLVCGTVNRRNTGLYHDSFNNLGTEKASDDKEWHNTAQSFTSKADCFDSAKLLTNSGSIASGKSGAPDGRYFDAIYESGAGGVCRDMRYSAWGLTAEDFAEADLKIKMGKYRGKEKLPFCVPIVVGPNSITTYISLGETKPTWWNDSILGSGGATTIGASNTYLYNPTTGEKLFVWLAGYTSTSGIGWYLRTVKAQFATGTTNDDYHNLESGDVLILQTTCDNSLSNISVSGEYAHTEVVGDPTNISLCDDLKNGWIGSWNPVTPDGTSKKFPLTRPLSEKLPLVRTLDSGSTWTKYASWSSLALFDDAKNEWSGSFASEGIYIINYTSFANYTKKSVNNEIYRGVSGVGRVISSMYTCYEPTWGGILGYSLTGKINTSSAGSGAGQLLPSQPLNNITVRGDWGTLDGTDYRLSSHSPLLLGTPTNDSPAFKALNYNVVVNQQAFINYAYTELTYDATAGDWGDDGKIHIADNQTTMLDENGNTVLVGTARCVEPLGWLKNDK
;
A
#
# COMPACT_ATOMS: atom_id res chain seq x y z
N MET A 1 -70.81 83.81 -11.93
CA MET A 1 -71.96 83.15 -12.56
C MET A 1 -72.86 82.70 -11.41
N ALA A 2 -74.11 83.14 -11.33
CA ALA A 2 -75.00 82.75 -10.23
C ALA A 2 -75.26 81.23 -10.31
N ALA A 3 -75.13 80.51 -9.20
CA ALA A 3 -75.37 79.06 -9.15
C ALA A 3 -76.87 78.72 -9.18
N PHE A 4 -77.69 79.70 -8.79
CA PHE A 4 -79.14 79.62 -8.81
C PHE A 4 -79.71 81.03 -8.95
N THR A 5 -80.79 81.16 -9.72
CA THR A 5 -81.57 82.39 -9.86
C THR A 5 -83.03 81.99 -9.78
N ALA A 6 -83.80 82.68 -8.93
CA ALA A 6 -85.24 82.56 -8.90
C ALA A 6 -85.88 83.92 -9.15
N SER A 7 -86.88 83.93 -10.02
CA SER A 7 -87.56 85.15 -10.43
C SER A 7 -88.43 85.75 -9.32
N GLN A 8 -88.90 84.94 -8.36
CA GLN A 8 -89.70 85.41 -7.22
C GLN A 8 -89.40 84.64 -5.95
N ALA A 9 -88.94 85.35 -4.92
CA ALA A 9 -88.75 84.84 -3.57
C ALA A 9 -89.28 85.83 -2.52
N SER A 10 -89.70 85.28 -1.37
CA SER A 10 -90.26 86.06 -0.27
C SER A 10 -89.63 85.68 1.07
N VAL A 11 -89.45 86.66 1.94
CA VAL A 11 -89.02 86.47 3.34
C VAL A 11 -89.61 87.55 4.23
N THR A 12 -90.04 87.14 5.42
CA THR A 12 -90.54 88.04 6.46
C THR A 12 -89.39 88.50 7.35
N ASN A 13 -89.38 89.76 7.78
CA ASN A 13 -88.47 90.30 8.79
C ASN A 13 -88.47 89.40 10.04
N GLY A 14 -87.29 89.06 10.53
CA GLY A 14 -87.11 88.16 11.67
C GLY A 14 -87.25 86.67 11.34
N SER A 15 -87.65 86.29 10.13
CA SER A 15 -87.69 84.88 9.68
C SER A 15 -86.31 84.38 9.26
N LYS A 16 -86.02 83.10 9.48
CA LYS A 16 -84.86 82.44 8.84
C LYS A 16 -85.19 81.82 7.50
N VAL A 17 -86.46 81.83 7.09
CA VAL A 17 -86.92 81.05 5.95
C VAL A 17 -87.27 81.98 4.81
N VAL A 18 -86.55 81.83 3.70
CA VAL A 18 -86.86 82.44 2.42
C VAL A 18 -87.57 81.40 1.58
N GLN A 19 -88.76 81.72 1.11
CA GLN A 19 -89.54 80.88 0.23
C GLN A 19 -89.31 81.26 -1.23
N ILE A 20 -89.06 80.26 -2.08
CA ILE A 20 -88.99 80.45 -3.52
C ILE A 20 -90.38 80.24 -4.11
N ASN A 21 -90.98 81.32 -4.62
CA ASN A 21 -92.35 81.33 -5.12
C ASN A 21 -92.43 80.96 -6.61
N SER A 22 -91.37 81.21 -7.37
CA SER A 22 -91.29 80.96 -8.81
C SER A 22 -91.01 79.51 -9.19
N GLY A 23 -90.71 78.63 -8.23
CA GLY A 23 -90.70 77.17 -8.41
C GLY A 23 -89.40 76.55 -8.93
N GLU A 24 -88.31 77.31 -9.03
CA GLU A 24 -87.00 76.81 -9.46
C GLU A 24 -86.41 75.81 -8.45
N SER A 25 -85.72 74.78 -8.96
CA SER A 25 -85.12 73.74 -8.12
C SER A 25 -83.95 74.27 -7.29
N VAL A 26 -84.06 74.13 -5.98
CA VAL A 26 -83.03 74.58 -5.02
C VAL A 26 -81.90 73.55 -4.79
N ALA A 27 -81.88 72.45 -5.55
CA ALA A 27 -80.99 71.30 -5.32
C ALA A 27 -79.48 71.62 -5.47
N ASN A 28 -79.13 72.64 -6.24
CA ASN A 28 -77.73 73.02 -6.51
C ASN A 28 -77.19 74.09 -5.56
N VAL A 29 -77.95 74.47 -4.54
CA VAL A 29 -77.56 75.46 -3.54
C VAL A 29 -77.04 74.76 -2.29
N SER A 30 -75.82 75.10 -1.89
CA SER A 30 -75.13 74.46 -0.77
C SER A 30 -75.16 75.33 0.49
N SER A 31 -74.95 74.68 1.64
CA SER A 31 -74.71 75.38 2.91
C SER A 31 -73.48 76.28 2.78
N GLY A 32 -73.58 77.53 3.24
CA GLY A 32 -72.52 78.53 3.13
C GLY A 32 -72.54 79.35 1.85
N ASP A 33 -73.45 79.10 0.91
CA ASP A 33 -73.66 79.98 -0.25
C ASP A 33 -74.34 81.30 0.17
N PHE A 34 -74.10 82.38 -0.57
CA PHE A 34 -74.71 83.68 -0.29
C PHE A 34 -75.96 83.88 -1.13
N LEU A 35 -77.11 84.02 -0.48
CA LEU A 35 -78.34 84.51 -1.09
C LEU A 35 -78.24 86.03 -1.25
N VAL A 36 -78.57 86.52 -2.44
CA VAL A 36 -78.84 87.94 -2.70
C VAL A 36 -80.32 88.08 -3.04
N LEU A 37 -81.06 88.81 -2.21
CA LEU A 37 -82.49 89.05 -2.39
C LEU A 37 -82.77 90.54 -2.20
N ALA A 38 -83.38 91.19 -3.20
CA ALA A 38 -83.61 92.64 -3.21
C ALA A 38 -82.35 93.48 -2.92
N GLY A 39 -81.19 93.01 -3.40
CA GLY A 39 -79.88 93.66 -3.20
C GLY A 39 -79.21 93.38 -1.85
N PHE A 40 -79.86 92.68 -0.92
CA PHE A 40 -79.27 92.29 0.37
C PHE A 40 -78.64 90.91 0.30
N ILE A 41 -77.43 90.79 0.86
CA ILE A 41 -76.65 89.55 0.86
C ILE A 41 -76.75 88.89 2.25
N VAL A 42 -77.15 87.63 2.29
CA VAL A 42 -77.24 86.82 3.52
C VAL A 42 -76.78 85.40 3.24
N GLU A 43 -76.24 84.73 4.26
CA GLU A 43 -75.72 83.37 4.13
C GLU A 43 -76.81 82.32 4.30
N ILE A 44 -76.82 81.32 3.41
CA ILE A 44 -77.74 80.20 3.43
C ILE A 44 -77.16 79.10 4.33
N ASN A 45 -77.93 78.66 5.32
CA ASN A 45 -77.62 77.49 6.14
C ASN A 45 -77.88 76.20 5.37
N ARG A 46 -79.02 76.11 4.69
CA ARG A 46 -79.36 74.96 3.81
C ARG A 46 -80.50 75.31 2.85
N ALA A 47 -80.57 74.57 1.75
CA ALA A 47 -81.71 74.53 0.85
C ALA A 47 -82.51 73.24 1.06
N TYR A 48 -83.85 73.32 0.99
CA TYR A 48 -84.72 72.15 1.14
C TYR A 48 -86.09 72.38 0.49
N LEU A 49 -86.86 71.31 0.31
CA LEU A 49 -88.26 71.37 -0.15
C LEU A 49 -89.21 71.32 1.05
N GLY A 50 -90.20 72.20 1.08
CA GLY A 50 -91.27 72.15 2.07
C GLY A 50 -92.35 71.13 1.71
N ALA A 51 -93.29 70.89 2.63
CA ALA A 51 -94.36 69.90 2.46
C ALA A 51 -95.27 70.18 1.24
N GLU A 52 -95.33 71.43 0.76
CA GLU A 52 -96.07 71.81 -0.45
C GLU A 52 -95.25 71.74 -1.75
N GLY A 53 -94.06 71.12 -1.72
CA GLY A 53 -93.20 70.96 -2.90
C GLY A 53 -92.50 72.24 -3.37
N LYS A 54 -92.57 73.33 -2.59
CA LYS A 54 -91.85 74.58 -2.86
C LYS A 54 -90.43 74.56 -2.29
N GLY A 55 -89.51 75.23 -2.97
CA GLY A 55 -88.13 75.40 -2.53
C GLY A 55 -88.01 76.45 -1.43
N TYR A 56 -87.17 76.16 -0.43
CA TYR A 56 -86.89 77.05 0.69
C TYR A 56 -85.39 77.15 0.93
N PHE A 57 -84.94 78.35 1.30
CA PHE A 57 -83.63 78.58 1.90
C PHE A 57 -83.80 78.89 3.37
N GLU A 58 -83.19 78.08 4.23
CA GLU A 58 -82.97 78.46 5.62
C GLU A 58 -81.68 79.26 5.70
N LEU A 59 -81.76 80.46 6.26
CA LEU A 59 -80.64 81.37 6.49
C LEU A 59 -79.93 81.03 7.79
N VAL A 60 -78.62 81.29 7.84
CA VAL A 60 -77.84 81.11 9.07
C VAL A 60 -78.37 82.00 10.20
N LYS A 61 -78.66 83.26 9.88
CA LYS A 61 -79.21 84.28 10.79
C LYS A 61 -80.62 84.69 10.36
N GLN A 62 -81.42 85.19 11.29
CA GLN A 62 -82.74 85.75 10.98
C GLN A 62 -82.60 86.90 9.97
N TRP A 63 -83.52 86.99 9.02
CA TRP A 63 -83.56 88.03 8.00
C TRP A 63 -83.65 89.41 8.67
N PRO A 64 -82.59 90.24 8.59
CA PRO A 64 -82.50 91.46 9.38
C PRO A 64 -83.24 92.64 8.72
N ASN A 65 -83.62 92.50 7.45
CA ASN A 65 -84.18 93.58 6.64
C ASN A 65 -85.72 93.56 6.66
N SER A 66 -86.36 94.60 6.14
CA SER A 66 -87.82 94.63 5.98
C SER A 66 -88.33 93.47 5.13
N ASN A 67 -89.62 93.14 5.28
CA ASN A 67 -90.27 92.06 4.52
C ASN A 67 -90.02 92.24 3.02
N GLN A 68 -89.55 91.18 2.35
CA GLN A 68 -89.41 91.13 0.91
C GLN A 68 -90.46 90.19 0.36
N ALA A 69 -91.20 90.63 -0.66
CA ALA A 69 -92.23 89.83 -1.31
C ALA A 69 -91.99 89.78 -2.82
N ASN A 70 -91.97 88.55 -3.36
CA ASN A 70 -91.81 88.24 -4.79
C ASN A 70 -90.64 88.98 -5.46
N GLN A 71 -89.54 89.13 -4.74
CA GLN A 71 -88.33 89.77 -5.26
C GLN A 71 -87.47 88.76 -6.01
N GLU A 72 -86.73 89.22 -7.02
CA GLU A 72 -85.73 88.37 -7.66
C GLU A 72 -84.63 88.01 -6.66
N CYS A 73 -84.23 86.74 -6.66
CA CYS A 73 -83.15 86.24 -5.82
C CYS A 73 -82.11 85.51 -6.66
N ILE A 74 -80.85 85.72 -6.32
CA ILE A 74 -79.74 84.97 -6.87
C ILE A 74 -78.94 84.35 -5.74
N VAL A 75 -78.35 83.19 -5.98
CA VAL A 75 -77.40 82.58 -5.06
C VAL A 75 -76.03 82.61 -5.69
N ILE A 76 -75.08 83.19 -4.95
CA ILE A 76 -73.67 83.25 -5.29
C ILE A 76 -72.99 82.09 -4.54
N PRO A 77 -72.43 81.11 -5.25
CA PRO A 77 -71.78 79.98 -4.60
C PRO A 77 -70.51 80.45 -3.88
N THR A 78 -70.18 79.84 -2.73
CA THR A 78 -68.88 80.05 -2.07
C THR A 78 -67.86 78.98 -2.47
N THR A 79 -66.56 79.30 -2.34
CA THR A 79 -65.44 78.41 -2.71
C THR A 79 -65.21 77.25 -1.73
N GLY A 80 -66.19 76.92 -0.88
CA GLY A 80 -66.04 75.91 0.18
C GLY A 80 -65.61 74.54 -0.32
N GLU A 81 -66.20 74.07 -1.43
CA GLU A 81 -65.82 72.80 -2.07
C GLU A 81 -64.45 72.87 -2.77
N PHE A 82 -64.07 74.03 -3.32
CA PHE A 82 -62.74 74.23 -3.90
C PHE A 82 -61.65 74.19 -2.81
N LYS A 83 -61.91 74.76 -1.63
CA LYS A 83 -60.98 74.72 -0.50
C LYS A 83 -60.76 73.28 -0.01
N LYS A 84 -61.83 72.48 0.12
CA LYS A 84 -61.72 71.05 0.47
C LYS A 84 -60.91 70.26 -0.56
N ALA A 85 -61.11 70.54 -1.85
CA ALA A 85 -60.35 69.89 -2.92
C ALA A 85 -58.85 70.27 -2.90
N VAL A 86 -58.53 71.55 -2.66
CA VAL A 86 -57.14 72.02 -2.54
C VAL A 86 -56.45 71.43 -1.31
N GLU A 87 -57.14 71.35 -0.16
CA GLU A 87 -56.61 70.70 1.05
C GLU A 87 -56.35 69.20 0.81
N ALA A 88 -57.27 68.49 0.16
CA ALA A 88 -57.08 67.08 -0.18
C ALA A 88 -55.89 66.86 -1.15
N LEU A 89 -55.75 67.71 -2.17
CA LEU A 89 -54.65 67.63 -3.13
C LEU A 89 -53.30 67.98 -2.49
N SER A 90 -53.28 68.97 -1.60
CA SER A 90 -52.09 69.35 -0.83
C SER A 90 -51.64 68.21 0.07
N ASN A 91 -52.58 67.57 0.78
CA ASN A 91 -52.28 66.42 1.65
C ASN A 91 -51.76 65.22 0.84
N ALA A 92 -52.35 64.96 -0.33
CA ALA A 92 -51.87 63.91 -1.23
C ALA A 92 -50.45 64.20 -1.75
N ASN A 93 -50.15 65.44 -2.13
CA ASN A 93 -48.80 65.83 -2.57
C ASN A 93 -47.75 65.74 -1.45
N VAL A 94 -48.10 66.15 -0.23
CA VAL A 94 -47.21 66.01 0.94
C VAL A 94 -46.91 64.53 1.18
N LEU A 95 -47.94 63.67 1.20
CA LEU A 95 -47.78 62.23 1.38
C LEU A 95 -46.87 61.60 0.31
N VAL A 96 -47.07 61.95 -0.96
CA VAL A 96 -46.25 61.45 -2.07
C VAL A 96 -44.80 61.92 -1.96
N ASN A 97 -44.57 63.20 -1.67
CA ASN A 97 -43.23 63.75 -1.55
C ASN A 97 -42.46 63.19 -0.35
N ASP A 98 -43.13 63.03 0.79
CA ASP A 98 -42.53 62.44 1.99
C ASP A 98 -42.17 60.96 1.76
N ASN A 99 -43.08 60.19 1.13
CA ASN A 99 -42.79 58.80 0.77
C ASN A 99 -41.71 58.68 -0.32
N PHE A 100 -41.61 59.63 -1.25
CA PHE A 100 -40.53 59.67 -2.24
C PHE A 100 -39.17 59.87 -1.57
N LYS A 101 -39.09 60.79 -0.60
CA LYS A 101 -37.89 60.98 0.22
C LYS A 101 -37.57 59.74 1.05
N ALA A 102 -38.58 59.11 1.65
CA ALA A 102 -38.42 57.86 2.39
C ALA A 102 -37.90 56.72 1.49
N LEU A 103 -38.34 56.67 0.22
CA LEU A 103 -37.84 55.69 -0.77
C LEU A 103 -36.38 55.96 -1.18
N GLN A 104 -36.01 57.23 -1.37
CA GLN A 104 -34.62 57.60 -1.65
C GLN A 104 -33.70 57.25 -0.47
N ASP A 105 -34.15 57.53 0.75
CA ASP A 105 -33.46 57.16 1.98
C ASP A 105 -33.40 55.63 2.17
N TRP A 106 -34.47 54.91 1.81
CA TRP A 106 -34.51 53.44 1.83
C TRP A 106 -33.42 52.82 0.96
N GLN A 107 -33.15 53.41 -0.22
CA GLN A 107 -32.13 52.90 -1.14
C GLN A 107 -30.70 53.27 -0.70
N THR A 108 -30.51 54.42 -0.07
CA THR A 108 -29.17 55.03 0.08
C THR A 108 -28.62 55.04 1.51
N LYS A 109 -29.45 54.97 2.55
CA LYS A 109 -29.02 55.09 3.96
C LYS A 109 -28.99 53.73 4.67
N MET A 110 -28.23 53.64 5.75
CA MET A 110 -28.24 52.49 6.69
C MET A 110 -29.35 52.63 7.74
N GLY A 111 -29.87 51.50 8.24
CA GLY A 111 -30.88 51.45 9.31
C GLY A 111 -32.30 51.16 8.82
N THR A 112 -33.26 51.99 9.23
CA THR A 112 -34.68 51.86 8.88
C THR A 112 -35.24 53.17 8.33
N VAL A 113 -36.30 53.07 7.54
CA VAL A 113 -37.11 54.21 7.11
C VAL A 113 -38.58 53.95 7.38
N THR A 114 -39.34 55.03 7.49
CA THR A 114 -40.78 54.98 7.79
C THR A 114 -41.57 55.55 6.63
N PHE A 115 -42.49 54.77 6.08
CA PHE A 115 -43.48 55.22 5.10
C PHE A 115 -44.77 55.60 5.80
N SER A 116 -45.43 56.64 5.31
CA SER A 116 -46.75 57.07 5.79
C SER A 116 -47.83 56.53 4.86
N ASN A 117 -48.88 55.95 5.42
CA ASN A 117 -50.05 55.45 4.69
C ASN A 117 -51.12 56.54 4.56
N GLN A 118 -52.06 56.34 3.64
CA GLN A 118 -53.13 57.31 3.36
C GLN A 118 -54.09 57.53 4.56
N ASP A 119 -54.23 56.54 5.43
CA ASP A 119 -55.06 56.61 6.64
C ASP A 119 -54.35 57.27 7.85
N GLY A 120 -53.12 57.75 7.66
CA GLY A 120 -52.30 58.36 8.71
C GLY A 120 -51.50 57.37 9.55
N THR A 121 -51.60 56.06 9.28
CA THR A 121 -50.72 55.05 9.90
C THR A 121 -49.33 55.07 9.25
N THR A 122 -48.34 54.45 9.90
CA THR A 122 -46.97 54.37 9.37
C THR A 122 -46.46 52.94 9.31
N THR A 123 -45.51 52.68 8.41
CA THR A 123 -44.87 51.37 8.26
C THR A 123 -43.36 51.55 8.19
N THR A 124 -42.65 50.95 9.14
CA THR A 124 -41.19 51.00 9.24
C THR A 124 -40.57 49.77 8.59
N VAL A 125 -39.63 49.96 7.67
CA VAL A 125 -38.91 48.88 6.99
C VAL A 125 -37.40 49.09 7.09
N LYS A 126 -36.63 48.01 6.98
CA LYS A 126 -35.17 48.08 6.84
C LYS A 126 -34.79 48.68 5.49
N THR A 127 -33.74 49.49 5.47
CA THR A 127 -33.19 50.02 4.22
C THR A 127 -32.46 48.93 3.42
N LEU A 128 -32.28 49.13 2.12
CA LEU A 128 -31.56 48.18 1.26
C LEU A 128 -30.13 47.95 1.75
N LYS A 129 -29.43 49.02 2.16
CA LYS A 129 -28.07 48.91 2.71
C LYS A 129 -28.03 48.14 4.03
N GLN A 130 -29.05 48.27 4.88
CA GLN A 130 -29.13 47.46 6.09
C GLN A 130 -29.38 45.99 5.76
N ILE A 131 -30.23 45.69 4.78
CA ILE A 131 -30.47 44.30 4.34
C ILE A 131 -29.20 43.68 3.75
N GLU A 132 -28.46 44.41 2.91
CA GLU A 132 -27.16 43.96 2.39
C GLU A 132 -26.15 43.69 3.52
N ALA A 133 -26.05 44.59 4.49
CA ALA A 133 -25.16 44.43 5.64
C ALA A 133 -25.56 43.26 6.55
N ASP A 134 -26.85 43.10 6.82
CA ASP A 134 -27.39 41.99 7.62
C ASP A 134 -27.14 40.65 6.89
N ASN A 135 -27.33 40.61 5.58
CA ASN A 135 -27.05 39.42 4.77
C ASN A 135 -25.57 39.09 4.77
N GLN A 136 -24.68 40.08 4.61
CA GLN A 136 -23.24 39.86 4.67
C GLN A 136 -22.83 39.34 6.06
N ALA A 137 -23.33 39.94 7.13
CA ALA A 137 -23.07 39.49 8.49
C ALA A 137 -23.59 38.07 8.76
N GLN A 138 -24.76 37.71 8.21
CA GLN A 138 -25.26 36.34 8.27
C GLN A 138 -24.37 35.37 7.48
N MET A 139 -23.94 35.74 6.27
CA MET A 139 -23.04 34.91 5.47
C MET A 139 -21.70 34.70 6.16
N ASP A 140 -21.13 35.75 6.78
CA ASP A 140 -19.88 35.64 7.54
C ASP A 140 -20.06 34.80 8.81
N ALA A 141 -21.24 34.86 9.46
CA ALA A 141 -21.55 34.04 10.62
C ALA A 141 -21.76 32.55 10.28
N TYR A 142 -22.39 32.25 9.14
CA TYR A 142 -22.61 30.87 8.69
C TYR A 142 -21.42 30.27 7.95
N HIS A 143 -20.60 31.10 7.30
CA HIS A 143 -19.45 30.69 6.49
C HIS A 143 -18.21 31.53 6.82
N PRO A 144 -17.65 31.44 8.05
CA PRO A 144 -16.55 32.30 8.50
C PRO A 144 -15.25 32.15 7.68
N HIS A 145 -15.06 31.01 7.01
CA HIS A 145 -13.90 30.73 6.17
C HIS A 145 -14.33 30.18 4.79
N PRO A 146 -14.87 31.00 3.89
CA PRO A 146 -15.44 30.54 2.61
C PRO A 146 -14.37 30.01 1.64
N TRP A 147 -13.10 30.32 1.90
CA TRP A 147 -11.93 29.84 1.15
C TRP A 147 -11.42 28.47 1.59
N ALA A 148 -11.84 27.97 2.75
CA ALA A 148 -11.44 26.67 3.25
C ALA A 148 -12.41 25.59 2.80
N MET A 149 -11.87 24.42 2.44
CA MET A 149 -12.68 23.22 2.23
C MET A 149 -13.47 22.90 3.50
N ARG A 150 -14.75 22.56 3.36
CA ARG A 150 -15.60 22.09 4.47
C ARG A 150 -15.45 20.59 4.66
N LYS A 151 -15.67 20.13 5.89
CA LYS A 151 -15.67 18.68 6.20
C LYS A 151 -16.53 17.85 5.25
N VAL A 152 -17.72 18.35 4.90
CA VAL A 152 -18.63 17.66 3.97
C VAL A 152 -18.04 17.51 2.57
N GLU A 153 -17.29 18.50 2.09
CA GLU A 153 -16.59 18.44 0.80
C GLU A 153 -15.41 17.47 0.88
N PHE A 154 -14.65 17.51 1.96
CA PHE A 154 -13.54 16.57 2.21
C PHE A 154 -14.03 15.11 2.21
N GLU A 155 -15.10 14.81 2.96
CA GLU A 155 -15.67 13.47 3.01
C GLU A 155 -16.29 13.05 1.68
N ALA A 156 -16.87 13.98 0.90
CA ALA A 156 -17.35 13.68 -0.45
C ALA A 156 -16.20 13.31 -1.41
N MET A 157 -15.08 14.04 -1.36
CA MET A 157 -13.88 13.70 -2.13
C MET A 157 -13.32 12.33 -1.72
N ARG A 158 -13.29 12.05 -0.42
CA ARG A 158 -12.85 10.76 0.12
C ARG A 158 -13.75 9.60 -0.31
N ALA A 159 -15.07 9.79 -0.27
CA ALA A 159 -16.04 8.80 -0.73
C ALA A 159 -15.88 8.52 -2.24
N ALA A 160 -15.75 9.57 -3.06
CA ALA A 160 -15.49 9.42 -4.49
C ALA A 160 -14.19 8.66 -4.78
N ASN A 161 -13.13 8.91 -3.99
CA ASN A 161 -11.88 8.17 -4.10
C ASN A 161 -12.02 6.70 -3.66
N ASN A 162 -12.77 6.41 -2.60
CA ASN A 162 -13.05 5.05 -2.16
C ASN A 162 -13.86 4.25 -3.20
N GLU A 163 -14.75 4.91 -3.95
CA GLU A 163 -15.46 4.29 -5.07
C GLU A 163 -14.54 4.10 -6.31
N LYS A 164 -13.60 5.03 -6.50
CA LYS A 164 -12.68 5.04 -7.65
C LYS A 164 -11.58 3.98 -7.53
N PHE A 165 -10.98 3.83 -6.36
CA PHE A 165 -9.85 2.94 -6.11
C PHE A 165 -10.30 1.59 -5.53
N ALA A 166 -9.57 0.52 -5.83
CA ALA A 166 -9.86 -0.82 -5.32
C ALA A 166 -9.37 -1.04 -3.88
N ALA A 167 -8.33 -0.30 -3.48
CA ALA A 167 -7.69 -0.43 -2.18
C ALA A 167 -6.91 0.84 -1.82
N SER A 168 -6.48 0.91 -0.56
CA SER A 168 -5.38 1.80 -0.18
C SER A 168 -4.06 1.29 -0.78
N GLY A 169 -3.19 2.19 -1.21
CA GLY A 169 -1.97 1.85 -1.93
C GLY A 169 -1.41 3.01 -2.73
N PHE A 170 -0.60 2.71 -3.74
CA PHE A 170 0.00 3.72 -4.61
C PHE A 170 -0.91 3.98 -5.82
N VAL A 171 -1.42 5.20 -5.96
CA VAL A 171 -2.10 5.65 -7.18
C VAL A 171 -1.10 5.80 -8.31
N HIS A 172 0.06 6.38 -7.99
CA HIS A 172 1.24 6.49 -8.85
C HIS A 172 2.48 6.22 -8.02
N LYS A 173 3.44 5.45 -8.57
CA LYS A 173 4.67 5.07 -7.87
C LYS A 173 5.75 6.15 -7.91
N GLY A 174 5.64 7.12 -8.83
CA GLY A 174 6.69 8.10 -9.10
C GLY A 174 7.69 7.60 -10.15
N CYS A 175 8.60 8.48 -10.58
CA CYS A 175 9.73 8.13 -11.43
C CYS A 175 11.00 7.93 -10.58
N SER A 176 12.02 7.25 -11.12
CA SER A 176 13.30 7.03 -10.47
C SER A 176 14.40 7.93 -11.04
N ALA A 177 15.53 8.03 -10.33
CA ALA A 177 16.77 8.50 -10.93
C ALA A 177 17.29 7.47 -11.94
N ALA A 178 17.96 7.89 -13.01
CA ALA A 178 18.63 6.96 -13.91
C ALA A 178 19.70 6.15 -13.16
N ALA A 179 19.78 4.85 -13.46
CA ALA A 179 20.78 3.96 -12.86
C ALA A 179 22.22 4.40 -13.19
N SER A 180 23.13 4.25 -12.23
CA SER A 180 24.56 4.55 -12.38
C SER A 180 25.37 3.77 -11.34
N ALA A 181 26.70 3.89 -11.33
CA ALA A 181 27.53 3.29 -10.28
C ALA A 181 27.17 3.75 -8.86
N SER A 182 26.50 4.90 -8.71
CA SER A 182 26.08 5.45 -7.41
C SER A 182 24.59 5.31 -7.14
N ILE A 183 23.81 4.82 -8.10
CA ILE A 183 22.34 4.76 -8.02
C ILE A 183 21.87 3.41 -8.54
N ILE A 184 21.20 2.67 -7.67
CA ILE A 184 20.57 1.40 -7.99
C ILE A 184 19.07 1.65 -8.17
N ASN A 185 18.53 1.26 -9.31
CA ASN A 185 17.08 1.21 -9.52
C ASN A 185 16.56 -0.09 -8.94
N ILE A 186 15.47 -0.03 -8.17
CA ILE A 186 14.95 -1.20 -7.47
C ILE A 186 13.66 -1.66 -8.13
N GLU A 187 12.74 -0.71 -8.33
CA GLU A 187 11.45 -0.88 -8.98
C GLU A 187 10.95 0.49 -9.49
N GLU A 188 9.84 0.50 -10.24
CA GLU A 188 9.22 1.76 -10.70
C GLU A 188 9.05 2.75 -9.53
N GLY A 189 9.63 3.94 -9.67
CA GLY A 189 9.60 5.02 -8.68
C GLY A 189 10.38 4.78 -7.39
N MET A 190 11.15 3.69 -7.26
CA MET A 190 11.96 3.38 -6.09
C MET A 190 13.41 3.06 -6.46
N TRP A 191 14.34 3.70 -5.76
CA TRP A 191 15.77 3.59 -6.01
C TRP A 191 16.56 3.80 -4.72
N ALA A 192 17.84 3.46 -4.72
CA ALA A 192 18.74 3.66 -3.58
C ALA A 192 20.06 4.29 -4.03
N HIS A 193 20.69 5.02 -3.11
CA HIS A 193 22.05 5.49 -3.29
C HIS A 193 23.03 4.40 -2.88
N HIS A 194 24.05 4.20 -3.70
CA HIS A 194 25.18 3.31 -3.42
C HIS A 194 26.44 4.13 -3.16
N VAL A 195 26.29 5.17 -2.33
CA VAL A 195 27.32 6.13 -1.94
C VAL A 195 27.11 6.56 -0.48
N SER A 196 28.15 7.13 0.13
CA SER A 196 28.17 7.50 1.55
C SER A 196 27.13 8.54 1.99
N THR A 197 26.47 9.24 1.06
CA THR A 197 25.47 10.28 1.36
C THR A 197 24.03 9.77 1.46
N GLY A 198 23.77 8.49 1.16
CA GLY A 198 22.41 7.92 1.15
C GLY A 198 22.30 6.55 1.82
N LEU A 199 23.11 6.32 2.85
CA LEU A 199 23.18 5.08 3.61
C LEU A 199 21.83 4.70 4.25
N ASN A 200 21.60 3.40 4.40
CA ASN A 200 20.46 2.81 5.10
C ASN A 200 19.11 3.40 4.64
N SER A 201 18.96 3.69 3.35
CA SER A 201 17.76 4.37 2.86
C SER A 201 17.32 3.93 1.48
N LEU A 202 16.01 4.01 1.25
CA LEU A 202 15.39 3.98 -0.06
C LEU A 202 14.94 5.40 -0.43
N VAL A 203 14.73 5.63 -1.71
CA VAL A 203 14.23 6.89 -2.25
C VAL A 203 13.01 6.62 -3.12
N LEU A 204 11.98 7.44 -2.94
CA LEU A 204 10.72 7.37 -3.68
C LEU A 204 10.53 8.63 -4.52
N GLY A 205 10.24 8.42 -5.81
CA GLY A 205 10.04 9.49 -6.77
C GLY A 205 11.30 10.26 -7.13
N ARG A 206 11.17 11.05 -8.18
CA ARG A 206 12.13 12.09 -8.58
C ARG A 206 11.47 13.01 -9.59
N ASP A 207 11.27 14.27 -9.22
CA ASP A 207 10.91 15.32 -10.18
C ASP A 207 12.09 16.24 -10.47
N TYR A 208 13.02 15.70 -11.26
CA TYR A 208 14.24 16.39 -11.67
C TYR A 208 14.55 16.00 -13.13
N GLU A 209 15.45 16.74 -13.77
CA GLU A 209 15.95 16.40 -15.10
C GLU A 209 16.62 15.00 -15.09
N GLY A 210 16.42 14.23 -16.17
CA GLY A 210 16.93 12.85 -16.27
C GLY A 210 16.18 11.81 -15.43
N LYS A 211 14.96 12.12 -14.96
CA LYS A 211 14.06 11.10 -14.38
C LYS A 211 13.72 10.01 -15.41
N VAL A 212 13.62 8.76 -14.94
CA VAL A 212 13.25 7.58 -15.74
C VAL A 212 12.06 6.86 -15.11
N GLY A 213 11.26 6.17 -15.90
CA GLY A 213 10.08 5.44 -15.44
C GLY A 213 8.85 5.71 -16.30
N SER A 214 7.85 4.85 -16.15
CA SER A 214 6.56 4.88 -16.84
C SER A 214 5.42 5.49 -16.01
N SER A 215 5.66 5.81 -14.74
CA SER A 215 4.68 6.45 -13.84
C SER A 215 4.13 7.76 -14.42
N LYS A 216 2.81 7.96 -14.30
CA LYS A 216 2.10 9.16 -14.80
C LYS A 216 2.50 10.45 -14.07
N THR A 217 3.00 10.34 -12.85
CA THR A 217 3.55 11.45 -12.06
C THR A 217 4.99 11.15 -11.69
N ALA A 218 5.81 12.21 -11.64
CA ALA A 218 7.22 12.11 -11.25
C ALA A 218 7.40 11.80 -9.75
N LEU A 219 6.48 12.29 -8.92
CA LEU A 219 6.40 12.02 -7.49
C LEU A 219 5.32 10.98 -7.17
N PRO A 220 5.47 10.17 -6.11
CA PRO A 220 4.47 9.19 -5.74
C PRO A 220 3.19 9.84 -5.21
N VAL A 221 2.07 9.18 -5.44
CA VAL A 221 0.76 9.58 -4.90
C VAL A 221 0.16 8.37 -4.18
N LEU A 222 -0.12 8.52 -2.89
CA LEU A 222 -0.77 7.49 -2.07
C LEU A 222 -2.28 7.73 -2.00
N ASN A 223 -3.05 6.66 -1.97
CA ASN A 223 -4.42 6.63 -1.48
C ASN A 223 -4.45 5.89 -0.15
N LEU A 224 -4.83 6.56 0.93
CA LEU A 224 -5.00 5.95 2.25
C LEU A 224 -6.42 6.22 2.71
N SER A 225 -7.26 5.20 2.64
CA SER A 225 -8.67 5.30 3.05
C SER A 225 -9.44 6.43 2.31
N GLY A 226 -9.11 6.69 1.04
CA GLY A 226 -9.77 7.71 0.20
C GLY A 226 -9.10 9.09 0.26
N VAL A 227 -8.12 9.30 1.15
CA VAL A 227 -7.34 10.54 1.22
C VAL A 227 -6.09 10.39 0.34
N LEU A 228 -5.85 11.39 -0.51
CA LEU A 228 -4.69 11.40 -1.41
C LEU A 228 -3.53 12.18 -0.79
N PHE A 229 -2.33 11.59 -0.84
CA PHE A 229 -1.09 12.22 -0.38
C PHE A 229 -0.06 12.24 -1.50
N LYS A 230 0.37 13.43 -1.91
CA LYS A 230 1.45 13.61 -2.89
C LYS A 230 2.79 13.69 -2.16
N LEU A 231 3.61 12.65 -2.25
CA LEU A 231 4.86 12.55 -1.48
C LEU A 231 5.96 13.39 -2.13
N ASP A 232 6.33 14.48 -1.46
CA ASP A 232 7.38 15.40 -1.90
C ASP A 232 8.28 15.75 -0.72
N SER A 233 9.59 15.65 -0.92
CA SER A 233 10.59 16.18 0.01
C SER A 233 10.46 15.64 1.44
N ILE A 234 9.99 14.39 1.62
CA ILE A 234 9.92 13.75 2.94
C ILE A 234 11.32 13.41 3.40
N SER A 235 11.73 14.00 4.54
CA SER A 235 13.03 13.76 5.19
C SER A 235 14.25 13.94 4.28
N ARG A 236 14.10 14.68 3.18
CA ARG A 236 15.10 14.88 2.13
C ARG A 236 15.04 16.32 1.64
N ALA A 237 16.19 16.92 1.31
CA ALA A 237 16.26 18.32 0.89
C ALA A 237 15.27 18.64 -0.24
N SER A 238 14.59 19.78 -0.16
CA SER A 238 13.55 20.15 -1.13
C SER A 238 14.05 20.41 -2.55
N THR A 239 15.35 20.64 -2.72
CA THR A 239 16.01 20.75 -4.04
C THR A 239 16.08 19.41 -4.78
N ASP A 240 15.94 18.29 -4.06
CA ASP A 240 16.07 16.96 -4.64
C ASP A 240 14.76 16.43 -5.23
N HIS A 241 13.62 17.08 -4.94
CA HIS A 241 12.27 16.71 -5.40
C HIS A 241 12.03 15.20 -5.37
N SER A 242 12.26 14.60 -4.20
CA SER A 242 12.11 13.16 -3.94
C SER A 242 11.95 12.93 -2.43
N SER A 243 11.47 11.75 -2.05
CA SER A 243 11.22 11.40 -0.64
C SER A 243 12.16 10.30 -0.18
N GLN A 244 12.76 10.43 1.01
CA GLN A 244 13.66 9.42 1.56
C GLN A 244 12.94 8.55 2.60
N VAL A 245 13.02 7.24 2.42
CA VAL A 245 12.66 6.23 3.42
C VAL A 245 13.91 5.89 4.20
N LYS A 246 13.97 6.29 5.47
CA LYS A 246 15.12 5.98 6.34
C LYS A 246 14.89 4.69 7.09
N LEU A 247 15.91 3.82 7.11
CA LEU A 247 15.88 2.54 7.82
C LEU A 247 16.86 2.60 9.00
N PRO A 248 16.61 1.82 10.08
CA PRO A 248 17.55 1.68 11.18
C PRO A 248 18.93 1.22 10.71
N SER A 249 19.98 1.60 11.45
CA SER A 249 21.35 1.11 11.20
C SER A 249 21.40 -0.42 11.21
N ALA A 250 22.33 -1.00 10.45
CA ALA A 250 22.60 -2.43 10.47
C ALA A 250 22.93 -2.96 11.87
N GLU A 251 22.67 -4.25 12.11
CA GLU A 251 23.04 -4.90 13.36
C GLU A 251 24.56 -5.04 13.49
N ASN A 252 25.04 -4.88 14.72
CA ASN A 252 26.45 -4.98 15.08
C ASN A 252 26.72 -6.06 16.14
N GLY A 253 25.79 -6.99 16.33
CA GLY A 253 25.92 -8.09 17.29
C GLY A 253 25.67 -7.70 18.76
N THR A 254 25.26 -6.46 19.07
CA THR A 254 25.02 -6.01 20.46
C THR A 254 23.59 -6.23 20.96
N ARG A 255 22.65 -6.62 20.10
CA ARG A 255 21.23 -6.74 20.44
C ARG A 255 20.80 -8.19 20.49
N THR A 256 20.08 -8.56 21.55
CA THR A 256 19.41 -9.87 21.64
C THR A 256 17.90 -9.73 21.54
N TYR A 257 17.27 -10.84 21.18
CA TYR A 257 15.83 -11.00 21.11
C TYR A 257 15.42 -12.35 21.67
N ASP A 258 14.46 -12.34 22.58
CA ASP A 258 13.87 -13.54 23.16
C ASP A 258 12.52 -13.84 22.50
N SER A 259 12.45 -14.95 21.76
CA SER A 259 11.25 -15.37 21.04
C SER A 259 10.08 -15.72 21.94
N ASP A 260 10.31 -16.10 23.20
CA ASP A 260 9.25 -16.51 24.12
C ASP A 260 8.59 -15.31 24.80
N THR A 261 9.42 -14.33 25.20
CA THR A 261 8.95 -13.13 25.90
C THR A 261 8.65 -11.96 24.94
N GLY A 262 9.20 -12.00 23.72
CA GLY A 262 9.14 -10.92 22.75
C GLY A 262 9.99 -9.70 23.11
N LEU A 263 10.89 -9.82 24.09
CA LEU A 263 11.74 -8.73 24.55
C LEU A 263 13.00 -8.61 23.69
N SER A 264 13.36 -7.37 23.32
CA SER A 264 14.65 -7.06 22.70
C SER A 264 15.49 -6.18 23.62
N VAL A 265 16.74 -6.57 23.82
CA VAL A 265 17.67 -5.92 24.75
C VAL A 265 18.95 -5.54 24.02
N LYS A 266 19.37 -4.28 24.17
CA LYS A 266 20.67 -3.80 23.67
C LYS A 266 21.71 -3.90 24.78
N HIS A 267 22.81 -4.58 24.50
CA HIS A 267 23.95 -4.79 25.39
C HIS A 267 25.07 -3.80 25.09
N ALA A 268 26.01 -3.64 26.02
CA ALA A 268 27.14 -2.73 25.85
C ALA A 268 28.15 -3.21 24.77
N THR A 269 28.31 -4.53 24.60
CA THR A 269 29.26 -5.13 23.65
C THR A 269 28.67 -6.41 23.03
N PRO A 270 29.16 -6.83 21.85
CA PRO A 270 28.76 -8.10 21.25
C PRO A 270 29.06 -9.30 22.16
N ALA A 271 30.23 -9.30 22.83
CA ALA A 271 30.62 -10.37 23.75
C ALA A 271 29.58 -10.60 24.87
N ILE A 272 29.02 -9.54 25.45
CA ILE A 272 27.96 -9.64 26.47
C ILE A 272 26.66 -10.17 25.85
N ALA A 273 26.30 -9.70 24.66
CA ALA A 273 25.10 -10.17 23.97
C ALA A 273 25.16 -11.67 23.68
N PHE A 274 26.27 -12.16 23.11
CA PHE A 274 26.46 -13.59 22.83
C PHE A 274 26.53 -14.43 24.10
N ALA A 275 27.14 -13.93 25.18
CA ALA A 275 27.15 -14.62 26.47
C ALA A 275 25.75 -14.71 27.14
N SER A 276 24.80 -13.88 26.70
CA SER A 276 23.41 -13.88 27.22
C SER A 276 22.47 -14.80 26.43
N GLU A 277 22.94 -15.48 25.38
CA GLU A 277 22.07 -16.34 24.59
C GLU A 277 21.51 -17.52 25.40
N THR A 278 20.27 -17.85 25.11
CA THR A 278 19.59 -19.05 25.61
C THR A 278 18.99 -19.80 24.41
N THR A 279 18.11 -20.79 24.65
CA THR A 279 17.36 -21.44 23.57
C THR A 279 16.53 -20.43 22.77
N THR A 280 15.94 -19.44 23.45
CA THR A 280 14.95 -18.51 22.88
C THR A 280 15.49 -17.09 22.74
N ASN A 281 16.44 -16.69 23.59
CA ASN A 281 17.16 -15.43 23.49
C ASN A 281 18.38 -15.58 22.56
N LYS A 282 18.34 -14.93 21.39
CA LYS A 282 19.40 -14.99 20.37
C LYS A 282 19.89 -13.61 19.98
N VAL A 283 21.18 -13.50 19.66
CA VAL A 283 21.74 -12.27 19.08
C VAL A 283 21.13 -12.06 17.69
N VAL A 284 20.70 -10.83 17.43
CA VAL A 284 20.10 -10.46 16.14
C VAL A 284 21.20 -10.22 15.11
N THR A 285 21.24 -11.07 14.10
CA THR A 285 22.24 -11.08 13.01
C THR A 285 21.60 -11.16 11.62
N ASN A 286 20.36 -11.66 11.55
CA ASN A 286 19.58 -11.89 10.34
C ASN A 286 18.29 -11.07 10.35
N ARG A 287 18.43 -9.75 10.49
CA ARG A 287 17.30 -8.84 10.67
C ARG A 287 16.58 -8.53 9.36
N ILE A 288 15.26 -8.47 9.40
CA ILE A 288 14.43 -7.97 8.29
C ILE A 288 13.63 -6.76 8.77
N ASP A 289 13.79 -5.62 8.11
CA ASP A 289 13.12 -4.37 8.45
C ASP A 289 11.83 -4.24 7.64
N MET A 290 10.77 -3.69 8.25
CA MET A 290 9.52 -3.35 7.59
C MET A 290 9.36 -1.83 7.53
N TRP A 291 8.84 -1.30 6.43
CA TRP A 291 8.56 0.13 6.30
C TRP A 291 7.19 0.40 5.66
N GLY A 292 6.67 1.60 5.89
CA GLY A 292 5.35 2.00 5.42
C GLY A 292 4.98 3.43 5.77
N PHE A 293 3.71 3.76 5.55
CA PHE A 293 3.16 5.09 5.83
C PHE A 293 2.00 5.02 6.82
N GLU A 294 2.06 5.89 7.82
CA GLU A 294 1.03 6.07 8.84
C GLU A 294 0.24 7.34 8.54
N ALA A 295 -1.05 7.22 8.22
CA ALA A 295 -1.93 8.36 8.02
C ALA A 295 -2.82 8.57 9.24
N PHE A 296 -3.09 9.82 9.61
CA PHE A 296 -3.94 10.14 10.74
C PHE A 296 -4.57 11.52 10.63
N LEU A 297 -5.77 11.68 11.20
CA LEU A 297 -6.46 12.96 11.32
C LEU A 297 -6.08 13.66 12.64
N ARG A 298 -5.76 14.95 12.56
CA ARG A 298 -5.47 15.78 13.74
C ARG A 298 -6.17 17.14 13.67
N GLU A 299 -6.45 17.68 14.85
CA GLU A 299 -6.94 19.04 15.04
C GLU A 299 -5.76 20.01 15.00
N ILE A 300 -5.91 21.14 14.29
CA ILE A 300 -4.97 22.25 14.36
C ILE A 300 -5.36 23.13 15.54
N ASN A 301 -4.47 23.26 16.53
CA ASN A 301 -4.74 23.98 17.78
C ASN A 301 -3.47 24.60 18.37
N ASP A 302 -3.56 25.30 19.49
CA ASP A 302 -2.43 26.02 20.09
C ASP A 302 -1.27 25.10 20.54
N ALA A 303 -1.56 23.85 20.93
CA ALA A 303 -0.54 22.87 21.31
C ALA A 303 0.02 22.10 20.10
N ASP A 304 -0.67 22.15 18.96
CA ASP A 304 -0.23 21.55 17.70
C ASP A 304 -0.49 22.51 16.51
N PRO A 305 0.20 23.66 16.46
CA PRO A 305 -0.21 24.77 15.61
C PRO A 305 0.33 24.67 14.18
N PHE A 306 1.27 23.76 13.91
CA PHE A 306 1.89 23.67 12.59
C PHE A 306 0.97 22.99 11.57
N VAL A 307 1.00 23.45 10.33
CA VAL A 307 0.44 22.75 9.15
C VAL A 307 1.55 22.45 8.15
N TYR A 308 1.39 21.34 7.42
CA TYR A 308 2.44 20.82 6.54
C TYR A 308 1.97 20.69 5.10
N LYS A 309 2.86 20.96 4.14
CA LYS A 309 2.58 20.83 2.70
C LYS A 309 2.12 19.39 2.41
N ASN A 310 0.99 19.24 1.72
CA ASN A 310 0.37 17.95 1.38
C ASN A 310 0.07 17.04 2.59
N GLY A 311 -0.01 17.59 3.82
CA GLY A 311 -0.16 16.81 5.06
C GLY A 311 1.09 16.01 5.45
N LEU A 312 2.27 16.30 4.88
CA LEU A 312 3.50 15.54 5.11
C LEU A 312 4.26 16.08 6.33
N ILE A 313 4.07 15.49 7.51
CA ILE A 313 4.68 16.04 8.74
C ILE A 313 6.21 16.03 8.71
N GLN A 314 6.83 15.19 7.88
CA GLN A 314 8.28 15.06 7.72
C GLN A 314 8.84 15.90 6.55
N SER A 315 8.01 16.76 5.96
CA SER A 315 8.39 17.57 4.79
C SER A 315 9.58 18.48 5.07
N GLN A 316 10.47 18.61 4.08
CA GLN A 316 11.55 19.60 4.04
C GLN A 316 11.32 20.67 2.96
N ALA A 317 10.08 20.79 2.47
CA ALA A 317 9.69 21.88 1.58
C ALA A 317 10.15 23.23 2.15
N SER A 318 10.52 24.17 1.27
CA SER A 318 10.91 25.52 1.69
C SER A 318 9.70 26.46 1.86
N ASN A 319 8.56 26.09 1.29
CA ASN A 319 7.31 26.82 1.38
C ASN A 319 6.09 25.89 1.17
N ILE A 320 4.92 26.37 1.61
CA ILE A 320 3.59 25.81 1.35
C ILE A 320 2.76 26.91 0.68
N ASN A 321 2.39 26.71 -0.58
CA ASN A 321 1.64 27.69 -1.39
C ASN A 321 2.27 29.10 -1.37
N GLY A 322 3.60 29.19 -1.46
CA GLY A 322 4.35 30.45 -1.42
C GLY A 322 4.64 31.01 -0.02
N VAL A 323 4.09 30.40 1.04
CA VAL A 323 4.35 30.77 2.43
C VAL A 323 5.60 30.05 2.94
N PRO A 324 6.67 30.75 3.36
CA PRO A 324 7.88 30.11 3.86
C PRO A 324 7.62 29.20 5.06
N THR A 325 8.20 28.01 5.04
CA THR A 325 8.09 27.05 6.15
C THR A 325 9.29 27.14 7.07
N VAL A 326 9.09 26.85 8.36
CA VAL A 326 10.13 26.75 9.38
C VAL A 326 10.10 25.37 10.03
N SER A 327 11.22 24.96 10.65
CA SER A 327 11.25 23.71 11.40
C SER A 327 10.24 23.76 12.55
N ASP A 328 9.42 22.73 12.65
CA ASP A 328 8.50 22.57 13.77
C ASP A 328 9.30 22.13 15.01
N ASN A 329 9.44 23.03 15.99
CA ASN A 329 10.09 22.76 17.27
C ASN A 329 9.09 22.63 18.42
N GLU A 330 7.78 22.74 18.16
CA GLU A 330 6.72 22.57 19.17
C GLU A 330 6.60 21.08 19.53
N ARG A 331 6.76 20.20 18.53
CA ARG A 331 6.71 18.75 18.71
C ARG A 331 8.11 18.15 18.95
N PRO A 332 8.26 17.09 19.77
CA PRO A 332 9.53 16.40 19.97
C PRO A 332 10.02 15.73 18.68
N ILE A 333 11.34 15.51 18.57
CA ILE A 333 11.93 14.92 17.36
C ILE A 333 11.36 13.52 17.04
N THR A 334 10.97 12.77 18.07
CA THR A 334 10.36 11.44 18.00
C THR A 334 9.00 11.44 17.29
N TYR A 335 8.32 12.59 17.20
CA TYR A 335 7.09 12.72 16.43
C TYR A 335 7.32 12.57 14.92
N PHE A 336 8.50 13.00 14.45
CA PHE A 336 8.89 13.00 13.04
C PHE A 336 9.82 11.84 12.65
N ALA A 337 10.20 10.99 13.61
CA ALA A 337 11.19 9.95 13.40
C ALA A 337 10.65 8.84 12.47
N TRP A 338 11.45 8.44 11.47
CA TRP A 338 11.14 7.25 10.67
C TRP A 338 11.24 5.98 11.53
N TYR A 339 12.27 5.87 12.34
CA TYR A 339 12.49 4.74 13.22
C TYR A 339 12.95 5.22 14.60
N GLU A 340 12.95 4.31 15.58
CA GLU A 340 13.38 4.64 16.93
C GLU A 340 14.88 5.02 16.97
N GLY A 341 15.17 6.25 17.38
CA GLY A 341 16.51 6.83 17.36
C GLY A 341 16.81 7.74 16.15
N ASP A 342 15.89 7.90 15.20
CA ASP A 342 16.03 8.90 14.13
C ASP A 342 15.85 10.31 14.69
N THR A 343 16.91 11.13 14.58
CA THR A 343 16.94 12.52 15.03
C THR A 343 16.98 13.54 13.89
N THR A 344 16.89 13.09 12.65
CA THR A 344 17.23 13.88 11.44
C THR A 344 16.03 14.16 10.54
N SER A 345 14.83 13.76 10.95
CA SER A 345 13.62 13.81 10.10
C SER A 345 12.63 14.91 10.50
N ARG A 346 13.04 15.85 11.36
CA ARG A 346 12.21 16.98 11.82
C ARG A 346 11.55 17.69 10.64
N GLY A 347 10.23 17.77 10.66
CA GLY A 347 9.45 18.44 9.64
C GLY A 347 9.60 19.95 9.62
N LYS A 348 9.29 20.54 8.47
CA LYS A 348 9.04 21.96 8.30
C LYS A 348 7.58 22.19 7.94
N GLY A 349 7.00 23.23 8.52
CA GLY A 349 5.63 23.64 8.28
C GLY A 349 5.43 25.12 8.54
N VAL A 350 4.17 25.53 8.63
CA VAL A 350 3.78 26.91 8.96
C VAL A 350 2.96 26.88 10.23
N ASN A 351 3.32 27.71 11.22
CA ASN A 351 2.52 27.88 12.43
C ASN A 351 1.23 28.64 12.05
N TRP A 352 0.10 27.91 12.07
CA TRP A 352 -1.23 28.36 11.65
C TRP A 352 -1.77 29.52 12.48
N GLN A 353 -1.41 29.56 13.77
CA GLN A 353 -1.91 30.56 14.72
C GLN A 353 -1.23 31.91 14.53
N THR A 354 0.04 31.92 14.13
CA THR A 354 0.80 33.16 13.92
C THR A 354 0.82 33.63 12.47
N THR A 355 0.30 32.84 11.54
CA THR A 355 0.21 33.22 10.12
C THR A 355 -0.82 34.32 9.90
N THR A 356 -0.63 35.15 8.86
CA THR A 356 -1.65 36.10 8.43
C THR A 356 -2.84 35.40 7.79
N GLU A 357 -4.00 36.06 7.73
CA GLU A 357 -5.18 35.51 7.06
C GLU A 357 -4.93 35.23 5.57
N ALA A 358 -4.27 36.14 4.86
CA ALA A 358 -3.91 35.94 3.45
C ALA A 358 -3.06 34.67 3.23
N GLN A 359 -2.17 34.35 4.18
CA GLN A 359 -1.37 33.13 4.14
C GLN A 359 -2.21 31.88 4.46
N ARG A 360 -3.12 31.94 5.44
CA ARG A 360 -4.07 30.84 5.71
C ARG A 360 -4.97 30.55 4.51
N VAL A 361 -5.48 31.60 3.85
CA VAL A 361 -6.25 31.51 2.59
C VAL A 361 -5.44 30.77 1.54
N ALA A 362 -4.19 31.18 1.28
CA ALA A 362 -3.34 30.55 0.27
C ALA A 362 -3.09 29.06 0.54
N ILE A 363 -2.94 28.67 1.82
CA ILE A 363 -2.66 27.29 2.21
C ILE A 363 -3.92 26.42 2.13
N ALA A 364 -5.04 26.85 2.71
CA ALA A 364 -6.23 26.00 2.83
C ALA A 364 -7.19 26.07 1.63
N SER A 365 -6.96 27.00 0.69
CA SER A 365 -7.62 26.93 -0.63
C SER A 365 -7.07 25.80 -1.49
N ASP A 366 -5.87 25.30 -1.19
CA ASP A 366 -5.28 24.15 -1.89
C ASP A 366 -5.70 22.85 -1.21
N THR A 367 -6.55 22.09 -1.90
CA THR A 367 -7.11 20.84 -1.41
C THR A 367 -6.05 19.75 -1.20
N ASP A 368 -4.90 19.83 -1.88
CA ASP A 368 -3.83 18.85 -1.70
C ASP A 368 -3.21 18.89 -0.30
N ASN A 369 -3.33 20.02 0.41
CA ASN A 369 -2.87 20.14 1.79
C ASN A 369 -3.73 19.38 2.79
N ASN A 370 -4.87 18.82 2.37
CA ASN A 370 -5.78 18.00 3.18
C ASN A 370 -6.23 18.73 4.48
N ILE A 371 -6.49 20.04 4.39
CA ILE A 371 -7.01 20.86 5.49
C ILE A 371 -8.50 21.12 5.24
N TYR A 372 -9.32 20.94 6.26
CA TYR A 372 -10.73 21.32 6.21
C TYR A 372 -11.19 22.01 7.50
N PHE A 373 -12.25 22.80 7.38
CA PHE A 373 -12.98 23.38 8.51
C PHE A 373 -14.23 22.54 8.82
N ASP A 374 -14.43 22.21 10.09
CA ASP A 374 -15.64 21.53 10.57
C ASP A 374 -16.60 22.55 11.18
N ASP A 375 -17.72 22.79 10.50
CA ASP A 375 -18.75 23.71 10.97
C ASP A 375 -19.37 23.29 12.31
N ALA A 376 -19.36 21.99 12.61
CA ALA A 376 -19.94 21.47 13.85
C ALA A 376 -19.06 21.76 15.07
N THR A 377 -17.74 21.76 14.91
CA THR A 377 -16.79 22.00 16.01
C THR A 377 -16.21 23.40 16.00
N GLY A 378 -16.31 24.12 14.87
CA GLY A 378 -15.72 25.44 14.67
C GLY A 378 -14.20 25.40 14.54
N LYS A 379 -13.63 24.26 14.13
CA LYS A 379 -12.17 24.00 14.16
C LYS A 379 -11.63 23.55 12.81
N PHE A 380 -10.33 23.76 12.63
CA PHE A 380 -9.58 23.26 11.49
C PHE A 380 -8.93 21.91 11.80
N TYR A 381 -8.93 21.03 10.81
CA TYR A 381 -8.29 19.73 10.87
C TYR A 381 -7.39 19.54 9.66
N GLN A 382 -6.31 18.77 9.84
CA GLN A 382 -5.46 18.34 8.74
C GLN A 382 -5.34 16.82 8.76
N CYS A 383 -5.62 16.17 7.63
CA CYS A 383 -5.22 14.78 7.46
C CYS A 383 -3.73 14.72 7.12
N CYS A 384 -2.96 14.01 7.92
CA CYS A 384 -1.52 13.95 7.83
C CYS A 384 -1.03 12.55 7.52
N VAL A 385 0.18 12.45 6.97
CA VAL A 385 0.89 11.19 6.79
C VAL A 385 2.35 11.33 7.21
N ARG A 386 2.88 10.25 7.79
CA ARG A 386 4.32 10.09 8.04
C ARG A 386 4.82 8.75 7.54
N GLY A 387 6.08 8.72 7.15
CA GLY A 387 6.82 7.49 6.94
C GLY A 387 7.30 6.89 8.26
N ARG A 388 7.20 5.56 8.38
CA ARG A 388 7.74 4.81 9.51
C ARG A 388 8.46 3.54 9.03
N SER A 389 9.53 3.21 9.72
CA SER A 389 10.37 2.03 9.53
C SER A 389 10.56 1.34 10.88
N PHE A 390 10.55 0.01 10.86
CA PHE A 390 10.63 -0.83 12.04
C PHE A 390 11.75 -1.84 11.83
N ALA A 391 12.72 -1.82 12.75
CA ALA A 391 13.70 -2.89 12.83
C ALA A 391 12.98 -4.20 13.15
N GLY A 392 13.32 -5.28 12.45
CA GLY A 392 12.88 -6.62 12.85
C GLY A 392 13.29 -6.88 14.30
N LEU A 393 12.37 -7.37 15.14
CA LEU A 393 12.65 -7.56 16.56
C LEU A 393 13.71 -8.65 16.78
N GLY A 394 13.71 -9.70 15.94
CA GLY A 394 14.66 -10.80 16.00
C GLY A 394 15.24 -11.18 14.63
N ASN A 395 15.59 -12.46 14.49
CA ASN A 395 16.09 -13.05 13.26
C ASN A 395 14.92 -13.57 12.39
N GLY A 396 14.89 -13.13 11.13
CA GLY A 396 13.99 -13.61 10.09
C GLY A 396 12.80 -12.71 9.77
N ASP A 397 11.85 -13.30 9.02
CA ASP A 397 10.69 -12.58 8.48
C ASP A 397 9.69 -12.13 9.54
N TRP A 398 8.96 -11.05 9.24
CA TRP A 398 7.77 -10.65 9.98
C TRP A 398 6.62 -11.63 9.73
N GLN A 399 5.93 -12.04 10.79
CA GLN A 399 4.82 -13.00 10.71
C GLN A 399 3.61 -12.43 9.98
N ILE A 400 3.14 -11.23 10.36
CA ILE A 400 1.94 -10.61 9.77
C ILE A 400 2.26 -9.19 9.33
N ILE A 401 2.26 -9.00 8.01
CA ILE A 401 2.43 -7.69 7.35
C ILE A 401 1.40 -7.44 6.24
N ASP A 402 0.62 -8.45 5.89
CA ASP A 402 -0.37 -8.39 4.82
C ASP A 402 -1.77 -8.18 5.41
N SER A 403 -2.41 -7.07 5.05
CA SER A 403 -3.74 -6.70 5.56
C SER A 403 -4.88 -7.49 4.91
N SER A 404 -4.59 -8.39 3.97
CA SER A 404 -5.59 -9.30 3.39
C SER A 404 -5.99 -10.44 4.34
N PHE A 405 -5.21 -10.68 5.42
CA PHE A 405 -5.54 -11.69 6.42
C PHE A 405 -6.48 -11.12 7.48
N ASP A 406 -7.73 -11.58 7.44
CA ASP A 406 -8.78 -11.04 8.28
C ASP A 406 -8.50 -11.23 9.79
N GLY A 407 -8.69 -10.17 10.56
CA GLY A 407 -8.61 -10.17 12.02
C GLY A 407 -7.21 -10.29 12.62
N GLN A 408 -6.16 -10.20 11.80
CA GLN A 408 -4.78 -10.27 12.27
C GLN A 408 -4.24 -8.90 12.68
N TYR A 409 -3.29 -8.89 13.62
CA TYR A 409 -2.56 -7.67 13.98
C TYR A 409 -1.27 -7.56 13.18
N LEU A 410 -0.87 -6.34 12.85
CA LEU A 410 0.46 -6.08 12.30
C LEU A 410 1.51 -6.40 13.37
N MET A 411 2.29 -7.47 13.18
CA MET A 411 3.20 -8.00 14.21
C MET A 411 4.41 -8.72 13.63
N TYR A 412 5.52 -8.68 14.37
CA TYR A 412 6.74 -9.42 14.02
C TYR A 412 6.59 -10.93 14.27
N GLN A 413 6.01 -11.32 15.41
CA GLN A 413 5.67 -12.71 15.73
C GLN A 413 4.42 -12.76 16.62
N THR A 414 4.03 -13.93 17.10
CA THR A 414 2.83 -14.07 17.93
C THR A 414 3.13 -13.59 19.35
N GLY A 415 2.43 -12.55 19.80
CA GLY A 415 2.55 -12.02 21.16
C GLY A 415 2.41 -10.51 21.25
N VAL A 416 1.84 -10.02 22.35
CA VAL A 416 1.48 -8.60 22.52
C VAL A 416 2.70 -7.67 22.48
N ALA A 417 3.87 -8.12 22.96
CA ALA A 417 5.11 -7.34 22.95
C ALA A 417 5.66 -7.05 21.54
N THR A 418 5.14 -7.74 20.51
CA THR A 418 5.70 -7.75 19.16
C THR A 418 4.80 -7.10 18.11
N GLN A 419 3.67 -6.56 18.56
CA GLN A 419 2.68 -5.85 17.75
C GLN A 419 3.13 -4.42 17.47
N VAL A 420 2.89 -3.94 16.25
CA VAL A 420 3.18 -2.57 15.86
C VAL A 420 2.11 -1.64 16.42
N ARG A 421 2.56 -0.59 17.10
CA ARG A 421 1.68 0.38 17.76
C ARG A 421 1.55 1.68 16.95
N PRO A 422 0.33 2.23 16.84
CA PRO A 422 0.11 3.54 16.26
C PRO A 422 0.75 4.60 17.15
N GLN A 423 1.22 5.65 16.50
CA GLN A 423 1.57 6.88 17.20
C GLN A 423 0.61 8.02 16.83
N GLY A 424 0.10 8.04 15.59
CA GLY A 424 -0.83 9.07 15.13
C GLY A 424 -0.47 10.52 15.51
N SER A 425 -1.42 11.28 16.01
CA SER A 425 -1.26 12.67 16.48
C SER A 425 -0.48 12.82 17.79
N ARG A 426 -0.05 11.73 18.44
CA ARG A 426 0.63 11.74 19.74
C ARG A 426 2.14 11.95 19.60
N ASP A 427 2.75 12.59 20.60
CA ASP A 427 4.22 12.71 20.70
C ASP A 427 4.94 11.39 20.97
N THR A 428 4.24 10.45 21.60
CA THR A 428 4.72 9.12 21.96
C THR A 428 3.73 8.05 21.49
N LYS A 429 4.26 6.86 21.19
CA LYS A 429 3.46 5.70 20.74
C LYS A 429 2.41 5.35 21.81
N GLY A 430 1.19 5.03 21.39
CA GLY A 430 0.12 4.59 22.29
C GLY A 430 0.30 3.15 22.79
N THR A 431 -0.71 2.62 23.47
CA THR A 431 -0.81 1.21 23.90
C THR A 431 -1.62 0.34 22.95
N THR A 432 -2.28 0.97 21.98
CA THR A 432 -3.16 0.37 20.97
C THR A 432 -2.37 -0.31 19.86
N VAL A 433 -3.05 -0.99 18.93
CA VAL A 433 -2.41 -1.83 17.90
C VAL A 433 -3.06 -1.66 16.54
N TYR A 434 -2.29 -1.97 15.49
CA TYR A 434 -2.79 -2.04 14.12
C TYR A 434 -3.42 -3.39 13.82
N THR A 435 -4.61 -3.39 13.21
CA THR A 435 -5.31 -4.59 12.77
C THR A 435 -5.73 -4.52 11.30
N ALA A 436 -5.80 -5.68 10.66
CA ALA A 436 -6.42 -5.85 9.36
C ALA A 436 -7.96 -5.81 9.45
N ARG A 437 -8.63 -5.85 8.29
CA ARG A 437 -10.10 -5.96 8.22
C ARG A 437 -10.59 -7.21 8.96
N LYS A 438 -11.80 -7.21 9.53
CA LYS A 438 -12.49 -8.43 9.98
C LYS A 438 -13.98 -8.26 9.80
N SER A 439 -14.68 -9.32 9.40
CA SER A 439 -16.14 -9.45 9.48
C SER A 439 -16.52 -10.13 10.81
N GLY A 440 -17.32 -9.48 11.67
CA GLY A 440 -17.83 -10.01 12.95
C GLY A 440 -17.42 -9.19 14.19
N ASP A 441 -17.57 -9.74 15.40
CA ASP A 441 -17.47 -9.03 16.70
C ASP A 441 -16.11 -8.39 17.08
N TRP A 442 -15.10 -8.44 16.20
CA TRP A 442 -13.70 -8.04 16.48
C TRP A 442 -13.14 -7.20 15.32
N SER A 443 -13.74 -6.04 15.06
CA SER A 443 -13.50 -5.33 13.82
C SER A 443 -13.36 -3.83 14.02
N HIS A 444 -12.34 -3.25 13.40
CA HIS A 444 -12.20 -1.80 13.31
C HIS A 444 -13.23 -1.25 12.30
N PRO A 445 -14.28 -0.54 12.74
CA PRO A 445 -15.44 -0.20 11.90
C PRO A 445 -15.06 0.58 10.63
N LEU A 446 -14.01 1.42 10.68
CA LEU A 446 -13.59 2.19 9.50
C LEU A 446 -12.75 1.41 8.48
N VAL A 447 -12.27 0.20 8.77
CA VAL A 447 -11.45 -0.59 7.81
C VAL A 447 -12.11 -1.91 7.40
N MET A 448 -13.30 -2.23 7.92
CA MET A 448 -14.03 -3.46 7.57
C MET A 448 -14.27 -3.60 6.06
N GLU A 449 -14.47 -2.48 5.38
CA GLU A 449 -14.75 -2.40 3.95
C GLU A 449 -13.53 -1.92 3.13
N LYS A 450 -12.36 -1.77 3.76
CA LYS A 450 -11.17 -1.20 3.11
C LYS A 450 -10.09 -2.25 2.93
N ASN A 451 -9.58 -2.33 1.71
CA ASN A 451 -8.47 -3.20 1.35
C ASN A 451 -7.12 -2.47 1.45
N GLY A 452 -6.05 -3.22 1.70
CA GLY A 452 -4.67 -2.73 1.62
C GLY A 452 -4.17 -1.91 2.81
N ILE A 453 -4.92 -1.83 3.91
CA ILE A 453 -4.54 -0.98 5.05
C ILE A 453 -4.84 -1.62 6.41
N PHE A 454 -4.07 -1.27 7.42
CA PHE A 454 -4.35 -1.58 8.82
C PHE A 454 -4.98 -0.36 9.52
N GLY A 455 -5.92 -0.58 10.44
CA GLY A 455 -6.54 0.47 11.28
C GLY A 455 -6.11 0.37 12.74
N ALA A 456 -6.00 1.52 13.42
CA ALA A 456 -5.63 1.60 14.84
C ALA A 456 -6.81 1.26 15.76
N MET A 457 -6.73 0.17 16.53
CA MET A 457 -7.78 -0.25 17.46
C MET A 457 -7.38 -0.08 18.92
N LYS A 458 -8.33 0.41 19.71
CA LYS A 458 -8.24 0.48 21.17
C LYS A 458 -8.70 -0.81 21.85
N SER A 459 -9.70 -1.48 21.28
CA SER A 459 -10.20 -2.78 21.73
C SER A 459 -10.84 -3.52 20.57
N SER A 460 -11.37 -4.73 20.80
CA SER A 460 -12.05 -5.52 19.76
C SER A 460 -13.27 -4.82 19.14
N THR A 461 -13.87 -3.84 19.81
CA THR A 461 -15.09 -3.17 19.35
C THR A 461 -14.95 -1.65 19.21
N SER A 462 -13.79 -1.07 19.49
CA SER A 462 -13.59 0.39 19.50
C SER A 462 -12.32 0.83 18.77
N VAL A 463 -12.47 1.86 17.93
CA VAL A 463 -11.35 2.57 17.29
C VAL A 463 -10.50 3.32 18.32
N ASP A 464 -9.26 3.64 17.95
CA ASP A 464 -8.37 4.51 18.73
C ASP A 464 -8.54 5.98 18.33
N ASP A 465 -9.34 6.71 19.11
CA ASP A 465 -9.65 8.13 18.91
C ASP A 465 -8.55 9.10 19.40
N GLU A 466 -7.58 8.59 20.17
CA GLU A 466 -6.45 9.36 20.69
C GLU A 466 -5.29 9.43 19.67
N SER A 467 -5.09 8.39 18.86
CA SER A 467 -4.08 8.42 17.77
C SER A 467 -4.59 9.15 16.53
N GLY A 468 -5.90 9.15 16.30
CA GLY A 468 -6.50 9.90 15.20
C GLY A 468 -7.94 10.20 15.53
N ILE A 469 -8.36 11.43 15.27
CA ILE A 469 -9.70 11.88 15.62
C ILE A 469 -10.74 10.98 14.93
N ASN A 470 -11.76 10.56 15.69
CA ASN A 470 -12.79 9.61 15.25
C ASN A 470 -12.25 8.23 14.84
N GLY A 471 -11.03 7.86 15.24
CA GLY A 471 -10.41 6.60 14.84
C GLY A 471 -9.71 6.65 13.48
N GLU A 472 -9.55 7.82 12.88
CA GLU A 472 -8.88 8.02 11.61
C GLU A 472 -7.36 7.93 11.80
N CYS A 473 -6.85 6.72 12.03
CA CYS A 473 -5.42 6.41 12.07
C CYS A 473 -5.15 5.04 11.43
N TYR A 474 -4.29 5.03 10.41
CA TYR A 474 -4.07 3.88 9.55
C TYR A 474 -2.60 3.65 9.24
N PHE A 475 -2.25 2.40 8.88
CA PHE A 475 -0.92 2.04 8.41
C PHE A 475 -0.96 1.26 7.10
N LEU A 476 -0.22 1.75 6.10
CA LEU A 476 0.05 1.06 4.84
C LEU A 476 1.46 0.49 4.87
N VAL A 477 1.58 -0.84 4.91
CA VAL A 477 2.86 -1.53 4.74
C VAL A 477 3.29 -1.41 3.28
N CYS A 478 4.53 -0.99 3.04
CA CYS A 478 5.06 -0.79 1.69
C CYS A 478 6.12 -1.82 1.29
N GLY A 479 6.74 -2.51 2.24
CA GLY A 479 7.68 -3.59 1.92
C GLY A 479 8.58 -3.99 3.07
N THR A 480 9.47 -4.95 2.79
CA THR A 480 10.50 -5.43 3.71
C THR A 480 11.89 -5.44 3.08
N VAL A 481 12.90 -5.22 3.90
CA VAL A 481 14.32 -5.18 3.50
C VAL A 481 15.13 -6.09 4.41
N ASN A 482 15.81 -7.08 3.83
CA ASN A 482 16.78 -7.89 4.56
C ASN A 482 18.04 -7.07 4.81
N ARG A 483 18.54 -7.10 6.04
CA ARG A 483 19.70 -6.33 6.48
C ARG A 483 20.93 -7.23 6.60
N ARG A 484 21.98 -6.84 5.87
CA ARG A 484 23.36 -7.24 6.19
C ARG A 484 23.81 -6.64 7.53
N ASN A 485 24.85 -7.23 8.13
CA ASN A 485 25.36 -6.84 9.44
C ASN A 485 26.86 -6.48 9.39
N THR A 486 27.34 -5.84 10.46
CA THR A 486 28.73 -5.35 10.57
C THR A 486 29.72 -6.43 11.03
N GLY A 487 29.34 -7.70 11.12
CA GLY A 487 30.29 -8.77 11.43
C GLY A 487 31.09 -9.20 10.21
N LEU A 488 32.14 -9.99 10.43
CA LEU A 488 32.87 -10.71 9.37
C LEU A 488 31.89 -11.57 8.56
N TYR A 489 32.02 -11.59 7.23
CA TYR A 489 31.37 -12.63 6.43
C TYR A 489 32.01 -14.00 6.69
N HIS A 490 31.19 -15.02 6.95
CA HIS A 490 31.62 -16.42 7.05
C HIS A 490 30.49 -17.35 6.58
N ASP A 491 30.80 -18.40 5.81
CA ASP A 491 29.79 -19.26 5.16
C ASP A 491 28.92 -20.08 6.14
N SER A 492 29.44 -20.46 7.31
CA SER A 492 28.64 -21.10 8.37
C SER A 492 28.24 -20.18 9.52
N PHE A 493 29.11 -19.25 9.91
CA PHE A 493 28.92 -18.50 11.15
C PHE A 493 28.20 -17.15 10.97
N ASN A 494 28.35 -16.47 9.82
CA ASN A 494 27.74 -15.16 9.60
C ASN A 494 27.62 -14.79 8.12
N ASN A 495 26.65 -15.40 7.43
CA ASN A 495 26.47 -15.27 5.98
C ASN A 495 25.96 -13.88 5.54
N LEU A 496 25.48 -13.07 6.47
CA LEU A 496 25.06 -11.68 6.22
C LEU A 496 26.11 -10.66 6.67
N GLY A 497 27.27 -11.11 7.13
CA GLY A 497 28.43 -10.28 7.44
C GLY A 497 29.02 -9.61 6.20
N THR A 498 29.79 -8.57 6.43
CA THR A 498 30.41 -7.73 5.39
C THR A 498 31.80 -7.23 5.77
N GLU A 499 32.19 -7.28 7.04
CA GLU A 499 33.53 -6.88 7.46
C GLU A 499 34.58 -7.94 7.06
N LYS A 500 35.84 -7.51 7.13
CA LYS A 500 37.02 -8.35 6.90
C LYS A 500 37.76 -8.65 8.21
N ALA A 501 38.62 -9.65 8.17
CA ALA A 501 39.52 -9.95 9.28
C ALA A 501 40.54 -8.82 9.45
N SER A 502 41.12 -8.68 10.65
CA SER A 502 42.01 -7.58 11.04
C SER A 502 43.25 -7.40 10.16
N ASP A 503 43.62 -8.42 9.38
CA ASP A 503 44.70 -8.39 8.37
C ASP A 503 44.24 -8.04 6.94
N ASP A 504 43.03 -7.50 6.78
CA ASP A 504 42.39 -7.11 5.50
C ASP A 504 42.12 -8.28 4.55
N LYS A 505 41.93 -9.47 5.12
CA LYS A 505 41.61 -10.69 4.39
C LYS A 505 40.20 -11.20 4.67
N GLU A 506 39.74 -12.05 3.76
CA GLU A 506 38.51 -12.83 3.92
C GLU A 506 38.76 -14.00 4.89
N TRP A 507 37.68 -14.56 5.43
CA TRP A 507 37.71 -15.59 6.49
C TRP A 507 38.58 -16.81 6.12
N HIS A 508 38.61 -17.21 4.85
CA HIS A 508 39.35 -18.39 4.38
C HIS A 508 40.84 -18.13 4.09
N ASN A 509 41.32 -16.88 4.14
CA ASN A 509 42.72 -16.55 3.79
C ASN A 509 43.48 -15.85 4.93
N THR A 510 42.83 -15.69 6.08
CA THR A 510 43.40 -15.03 7.25
C THR A 510 44.04 -16.05 8.21
N ALA A 511 45.01 -15.59 9.00
CA ALA A 511 45.52 -16.36 10.14
C ALA A 511 44.67 -16.18 11.40
N GLN A 512 43.69 -15.26 11.39
CA GLN A 512 42.73 -15.08 12.47
C GLN A 512 41.75 -16.26 12.50
N SER A 513 41.59 -16.87 13.68
CA SER A 513 40.67 -18.01 13.83
C SER A 513 39.26 -17.55 14.18
N PHE A 514 38.30 -17.99 13.37
CA PHE A 514 36.86 -17.80 13.58
C PHE A 514 36.22 -19.18 13.78
N THR A 515 35.83 -19.48 15.01
CA THR A 515 35.29 -20.80 15.39
C THR A 515 33.82 -20.75 15.81
N SER A 516 33.26 -19.54 15.85
CA SER A 516 31.91 -19.27 16.29
C SER A 516 31.34 -18.01 15.65
N LYS A 517 30.01 -17.86 15.69
CA LYS A 517 29.34 -16.62 15.32
C LYS A 517 29.80 -15.42 16.16
N ALA A 518 30.13 -15.63 17.44
CA ALA A 518 30.61 -14.55 18.31
C ALA A 518 31.95 -13.98 17.84
N ASP A 519 32.86 -14.84 17.33
CA ASP A 519 34.16 -14.40 16.79
C ASP A 519 33.98 -13.45 15.61
N CYS A 520 32.94 -13.66 14.78
CA CYS A 520 32.64 -12.79 13.65
C CYS A 520 32.25 -11.36 14.06
N PHE A 521 31.98 -11.09 15.34
CA PHE A 521 31.68 -9.76 15.89
C PHE A 521 32.72 -9.28 16.91
N ASP A 522 33.82 -10.00 17.08
CA ASP A 522 34.89 -9.59 17.97
C ASP A 522 35.73 -8.49 17.31
N SER A 523 35.57 -7.25 17.78
CA SER A 523 36.31 -6.08 17.28
C SER A 523 37.84 -6.25 17.27
N ALA A 524 38.43 -7.14 18.09
CA ALA A 524 39.86 -7.41 18.07
C ALA A 524 40.30 -8.26 16.86
N LYS A 525 39.37 -9.01 16.27
CA LYS A 525 39.59 -9.88 15.10
C LYS A 525 39.20 -9.22 13.77
N LEU A 526 38.51 -8.09 13.81
CA LEU A 526 37.96 -7.41 12.62
C LEU A 526 38.79 -6.22 12.18
N LEU A 527 38.77 -5.94 10.87
CA LEU A 527 39.38 -4.74 10.31
C LEU A 527 38.50 -3.52 10.59
N THR A 528 39.03 -2.58 11.37
CA THR A 528 38.39 -1.27 11.58
C THR A 528 38.14 -0.59 10.23
N ASN A 529 36.95 0.01 10.07
CA ASN A 529 36.51 0.67 8.84
C ASN A 529 36.48 -0.29 7.63
N SER A 530 35.88 -1.47 7.79
CA SER A 530 35.50 -2.35 6.68
C SER A 530 33.99 -2.55 6.65
N GLY A 531 33.46 -3.25 5.64
CA GLY A 531 32.05 -3.63 5.51
C GLY A 531 31.07 -2.53 5.11
N SER A 532 31.47 -1.25 5.20
CA SER A 532 30.66 -0.08 4.80
C SER A 532 30.97 0.40 3.38
N ILE A 533 30.02 1.05 2.71
CA ILE A 533 30.25 1.69 1.40
C ILE A 533 31.44 2.65 1.48
N ALA A 534 31.54 3.45 2.55
CA ALA A 534 32.60 4.44 2.72
C ALA A 534 33.99 3.82 2.81
N SER A 535 34.11 2.57 3.27
CA SER A 535 35.39 1.87 3.34
C SER A 535 35.91 1.39 1.98
N GLY A 536 35.02 1.13 1.03
CA GLY A 536 35.34 0.42 -0.22
C GLY A 536 35.82 -1.03 -0.02
N LYS A 537 35.77 -1.58 1.20
CA LYS A 537 36.29 -2.90 1.55
C LYS A 537 35.19 -3.80 2.10
N SER A 538 34.69 -4.74 1.31
CA SER A 538 33.77 -5.78 1.77
C SER A 538 34.47 -7.13 1.87
N GLY A 539 34.12 -7.92 2.88
CA GLY A 539 34.45 -9.33 3.02
C GLY A 539 33.40 -10.28 2.44
N ALA A 540 32.25 -9.76 2.01
CA ALA A 540 31.20 -10.56 1.39
C ALA A 540 31.60 -10.97 -0.05
N PRO A 541 31.27 -12.21 -0.49
CA PRO A 541 31.69 -12.72 -1.80
C PRO A 541 31.04 -11.99 -2.99
N ASP A 542 29.90 -11.35 -2.77
CA ASP A 542 29.18 -10.49 -3.73
C ASP A 542 29.61 -9.01 -3.65
N GLY A 543 30.63 -8.69 -2.85
CA GLY A 543 31.16 -7.34 -2.68
C GLY A 543 30.22 -6.36 -1.96
N ARG A 544 29.10 -6.82 -1.40
CA ARG A 544 28.07 -5.96 -0.82
C ARG A 544 28.43 -5.45 0.58
N TYR A 545 27.96 -4.24 0.89
CA TYR A 545 28.13 -3.50 2.15
C TYR A 545 26.88 -3.53 3.06
N PHE A 546 27.06 -3.35 4.38
CA PHE A 546 25.95 -3.44 5.37
C PHE A 546 25.03 -2.21 5.40
N ASP A 547 25.55 -1.06 4.99
CA ASP A 547 24.89 0.26 5.03
C ASP A 547 24.28 0.67 3.69
N ALA A 548 24.35 -0.21 2.69
CA ALA A 548 23.66 -0.10 1.42
C ALA A 548 22.30 -0.81 1.45
N ILE A 549 21.38 -0.39 0.58
CA ILE A 549 20.17 -1.15 0.25
C ILE A 549 20.18 -1.54 -1.22
N TYR A 550 20.15 -2.85 -1.48
CA TYR A 550 20.24 -3.40 -2.83
C TYR A 550 18.86 -3.64 -3.44
N GLU A 551 18.83 -3.87 -4.75
CA GLU A 551 17.59 -4.21 -5.42
C GLU A 551 17.02 -5.54 -4.94
N SER A 552 17.86 -6.56 -4.72
CA SER A 552 17.48 -7.95 -4.49
C SER A 552 18.42 -8.63 -3.50
N GLY A 553 18.16 -9.89 -3.13
CA GLY A 553 19.09 -10.71 -2.35
C GLY A 553 19.42 -10.19 -0.95
N ALA A 554 20.56 -10.63 -0.39
CA ALA A 554 21.02 -10.20 0.93
C ALA A 554 21.37 -8.70 0.95
N GLY A 555 20.80 -7.97 1.92
CA GLY A 555 20.91 -6.50 1.99
C GLY A 555 19.92 -5.76 1.08
N GLY A 556 19.01 -6.45 0.39
CA GLY A 556 18.10 -5.85 -0.58
C GLY A 556 16.62 -5.89 -0.19
N VAL A 557 15.79 -5.37 -1.09
CA VAL A 557 14.32 -5.40 -0.95
C VAL A 557 13.81 -6.84 -1.12
N CYS A 558 13.21 -7.39 -0.06
CA CYS A 558 12.68 -8.76 -0.04
C CYS A 558 11.23 -8.84 -0.47
N ARG A 559 10.44 -7.80 -0.18
CA ARG A 559 9.08 -7.64 -0.70
C ARG A 559 8.85 -6.18 -1.05
N ASP A 560 8.36 -5.94 -2.26
CA ASP A 560 7.77 -4.67 -2.64
C ASP A 560 6.24 -4.81 -2.56
N MET A 561 5.65 -4.22 -1.52
CA MET A 561 4.21 -4.25 -1.27
C MET A 561 3.55 -2.92 -1.67
N ARG A 562 4.20 -2.11 -2.50
CA ARG A 562 3.64 -0.88 -3.09
C ARG A 562 2.62 -1.22 -4.19
N TYR A 563 1.59 -2.00 -3.84
CA TYR A 563 0.53 -2.39 -4.75
C TYR A 563 -0.23 -1.15 -5.25
N SER A 564 -0.74 -1.25 -6.48
CA SER A 564 -1.57 -0.21 -7.07
C SER A 564 -2.85 -0.02 -6.26
N ALA A 565 -3.24 1.23 -6.02
CA ALA A 565 -4.56 1.55 -5.50
C ALA A 565 -5.66 1.31 -6.57
N TRP A 566 -5.28 1.32 -7.84
CA TRP A 566 -6.19 0.96 -8.94
C TRP A 566 -6.46 -0.54 -8.93
N GLY A 567 -7.70 -0.92 -9.23
CA GLY A 567 -8.03 -2.32 -9.46
C GLY A 567 -7.36 -2.84 -10.73
N LEU A 568 -6.89 -4.07 -10.68
CA LEU A 568 -6.20 -4.69 -11.82
C LEU A 568 -7.14 -4.90 -13.03
N THR A 569 -6.55 -4.74 -14.20
CA THR A 569 -7.15 -4.95 -15.53
C THR A 569 -6.63 -6.24 -16.16
N ALA A 570 -7.20 -6.66 -17.30
CA ALA A 570 -6.72 -7.85 -18.02
C ALA A 570 -5.29 -7.63 -18.56
N GLU A 571 -4.98 -6.39 -18.94
CA GLU A 571 -3.66 -5.95 -19.40
C GLU A 571 -2.61 -6.09 -18.29
N ASP A 572 -2.96 -5.77 -17.03
CA ASP A 572 -2.04 -5.93 -15.89
C ASP A 572 -1.68 -7.41 -15.66
N PHE A 573 -2.64 -8.33 -15.81
CA PHE A 573 -2.36 -9.77 -15.75
C PHE A 573 -1.44 -10.21 -16.90
N ALA A 574 -1.70 -9.75 -18.12
CA ALA A 574 -0.87 -10.07 -19.28
C ALA A 574 0.56 -9.53 -19.14
N GLU A 575 0.74 -8.31 -18.62
CA GLU A 575 2.06 -7.73 -18.36
C GLU A 575 2.81 -8.53 -17.27
N ALA A 576 2.12 -8.91 -16.19
CA ALA A 576 2.71 -9.72 -15.13
C ALA A 576 3.13 -11.12 -15.61
N ASP A 577 2.26 -11.80 -16.36
CA ASP A 577 2.54 -13.09 -16.98
C ASP A 577 3.75 -13.01 -17.93
N LEU A 578 3.81 -11.96 -18.75
CA LEU A 578 4.95 -11.71 -19.64
C LEU A 578 6.24 -11.49 -18.84
N LYS A 579 6.22 -10.71 -17.75
CA LYS A 579 7.40 -10.52 -16.88
C LYS A 579 7.89 -11.83 -16.28
N ILE A 580 6.97 -12.71 -15.85
CA ILE A 580 7.32 -14.05 -15.33
C ILE A 580 7.99 -14.89 -16.42
N LYS A 581 7.38 -14.94 -17.61
CA LYS A 581 7.87 -15.72 -18.75
C LYS A 581 9.21 -15.23 -19.30
N MET A 582 9.47 -13.92 -19.22
CA MET A 582 10.69 -13.27 -19.68
C MET A 582 11.79 -13.15 -18.62
N GLY A 583 11.66 -13.78 -17.46
CA GLY A 583 12.71 -13.73 -16.44
C GLY A 583 12.87 -12.37 -15.75
N LYS A 584 11.86 -11.50 -15.83
CA LYS A 584 11.85 -10.15 -15.23
C LYS A 584 11.04 -10.07 -13.94
N TYR A 585 10.31 -11.12 -13.61
CA TYR A 585 9.62 -11.21 -12.33
C TYR A 585 10.64 -11.47 -11.22
N ARG A 586 10.49 -10.82 -10.08
CA ARG A 586 11.49 -10.90 -9.02
C ARG A 586 11.41 -12.21 -8.24
N GLY A 587 10.23 -12.81 -8.11
CA GLY A 587 10.06 -13.97 -7.24
C GLY A 587 10.38 -13.68 -5.77
N LYS A 588 10.35 -14.73 -4.96
CA LYS A 588 10.63 -14.70 -3.53
C LYS A 588 10.79 -16.13 -3.03
N GLU A 589 11.82 -16.37 -2.23
CA GLU A 589 11.95 -17.62 -1.48
C GLU A 589 12.70 -17.43 -0.17
N LYS A 590 12.61 -18.45 0.70
CA LYS A 590 13.48 -18.57 1.86
C LYS A 590 14.81 -19.17 1.44
N LEU A 591 15.91 -18.61 1.95
CA LEU A 591 17.25 -19.12 1.67
C LEU A 591 17.42 -20.54 2.24
N PRO A 592 17.84 -21.52 1.42
CA PRO A 592 18.10 -22.86 1.91
C PRO A 592 19.30 -22.86 2.86
N PHE A 593 19.27 -23.68 3.90
CA PHE A 593 20.36 -23.92 4.85
C PHE A 593 20.67 -25.41 4.85
N CYS A 594 21.89 -25.77 4.45
CA CYS A 594 22.35 -27.15 4.36
C CYS A 594 23.23 -27.49 5.56
N VAL A 595 22.95 -28.60 6.23
CA VAL A 595 23.71 -29.07 7.39
C VAL A 595 24.04 -30.57 7.29
N PRO A 596 25.30 -30.98 7.56
CA PRO A 596 25.67 -32.38 7.73
C PRO A 596 25.30 -32.89 9.12
N ILE A 597 24.60 -34.03 9.17
CA ILE A 597 24.18 -34.71 10.39
C ILE A 597 24.70 -36.14 10.36
N VAL A 598 25.41 -36.56 11.41
CA VAL A 598 25.92 -37.92 11.57
C VAL A 598 24.93 -38.74 12.38
N VAL A 599 24.44 -39.86 11.83
CA VAL A 599 23.34 -40.64 12.41
C VAL A 599 23.78 -41.99 12.98
N GLY A 600 24.93 -42.52 12.58
CA GLY A 600 25.45 -43.82 13.04
C GLY A 600 24.93 -45.01 12.22
N PRO A 601 25.14 -46.26 12.69
CA PRO A 601 24.92 -47.45 11.87
C PRO A 601 23.44 -47.76 11.65
N ASN A 602 23.08 -48.11 10.42
CA ASN A 602 21.75 -48.65 10.08
C ASN A 602 21.74 -50.20 10.06
N SER A 603 20.56 -50.78 10.26
CA SER A 603 20.30 -52.20 9.98
C SER A 603 19.46 -52.33 8.71
N ILE A 604 19.67 -53.40 7.93
CA ILE A 604 19.07 -53.58 6.59
C ILE A 604 17.54 -53.70 6.70
N THR A 605 16.82 -52.60 6.54
CA THR A 605 15.37 -52.56 6.34
C THR A 605 15.01 -51.40 5.39
N THR A 606 13.76 -51.35 4.93
CA THR A 606 13.22 -50.19 4.17
C THR A 606 13.18 -48.90 4.99
N TYR A 607 13.56 -48.96 6.27
CA TYR A 607 13.56 -47.86 7.23
C TYR A 607 14.95 -47.66 7.80
N ILE A 608 15.28 -46.42 8.09
CA ILE A 608 16.44 -46.08 8.90
C ILE A 608 15.90 -45.78 10.28
N SER A 609 16.05 -46.75 11.18
CA SER A 609 15.67 -46.60 12.58
C SER A 609 16.64 -45.66 13.28
N LEU A 610 16.07 -44.68 13.98
CA LEU A 610 16.76 -43.70 14.82
C LEU A 610 16.52 -43.96 16.31
N GLY A 611 15.85 -45.08 16.63
CA GLY A 611 15.51 -45.51 17.98
C GLY A 611 14.24 -44.87 18.55
N GLU A 612 13.88 -45.29 19.76
CA GLU A 612 12.63 -44.87 20.44
C GLU A 612 12.64 -43.41 20.90
N THR A 613 13.83 -42.82 21.08
CA THR A 613 13.99 -41.43 21.52
C THR A 613 14.10 -40.51 20.31
N LYS A 614 13.36 -39.39 20.32
CA LYS A 614 13.44 -38.40 19.24
C LYS A 614 14.85 -37.84 19.13
N PRO A 615 15.50 -37.88 17.94
CA PRO A 615 16.82 -37.29 17.78
C PRO A 615 16.82 -35.79 18.11
N THR A 616 17.87 -35.30 18.73
CA THR A 616 17.98 -33.87 19.10
C THR A 616 18.08 -32.94 17.90
N TRP A 617 18.59 -33.45 16.77
CA TRP A 617 18.63 -32.75 15.48
C TRP A 617 17.31 -32.83 14.71
N TRP A 618 16.33 -33.61 15.19
CA TRP A 618 15.06 -33.80 14.50
C TRP A 618 14.26 -32.50 14.48
N ASN A 619 13.92 -32.04 13.28
CA ASN A 619 13.15 -30.83 13.09
C ASN A 619 11.68 -31.16 12.80
N ASP A 620 10.81 -30.95 13.78
CA ASP A 620 9.38 -31.23 13.69
C ASP A 620 8.67 -30.49 12.54
N SER A 621 9.18 -29.32 12.13
CA SER A 621 8.61 -28.54 11.01
C SER A 621 8.89 -29.17 9.63
N ILE A 622 9.90 -30.05 9.55
CA ILE A 622 10.38 -30.62 8.29
C ILE A 622 10.08 -32.12 8.23
N LEU A 623 10.41 -32.82 9.32
CA LEU A 623 10.34 -34.28 9.42
C LEU A 623 9.04 -34.74 10.12
N GLY A 624 8.22 -33.80 10.61
CA GLY A 624 6.98 -34.06 11.32
C GLY A 624 7.18 -34.30 12.82
N SER A 625 6.12 -34.08 13.60
CA SER A 625 6.13 -34.21 15.07
C SER A 625 5.85 -35.64 15.59
N GLY A 626 5.96 -36.65 14.73
CA GLY A 626 5.80 -38.08 15.08
C GLY A 626 4.81 -38.84 14.20
N GLY A 627 3.90 -38.15 13.51
CA GLY A 627 3.11 -38.77 12.44
C GLY A 627 3.95 -39.01 11.18
N ALA A 628 3.62 -40.06 10.42
CA ALA A 628 4.22 -40.29 9.10
C ALA A 628 3.99 -39.05 8.20
N THR A 629 5.07 -38.34 7.91
CA THR A 629 5.09 -37.09 7.16
C THR A 629 5.79 -37.35 5.84
N THR A 630 5.06 -37.17 4.73
CA THR A 630 5.67 -37.18 3.40
C THR A 630 6.46 -35.90 3.26
N ILE A 631 7.77 -36.04 3.14
CA ILE A 631 8.68 -34.90 3.10
C ILE A 631 8.60 -34.25 1.73
N GLY A 632 8.36 -35.05 0.67
CA GLY A 632 8.06 -34.61 -0.69
C GLY A 632 9.18 -33.76 -1.29
N ALA A 633 9.69 -34.10 -2.49
CA ALA A 633 10.67 -33.23 -3.17
C ALA A 633 11.91 -32.82 -2.33
N SER A 634 12.26 -33.56 -1.27
CA SER A 634 13.20 -33.08 -0.26
C SER A 634 14.63 -33.05 -0.79
N ASN A 635 15.31 -31.92 -0.60
CA ASN A 635 16.78 -31.83 -0.67
C ASN A 635 17.44 -32.41 0.59
N THR A 636 16.84 -33.45 1.17
CA THR A 636 17.39 -34.20 2.29
C THR A 636 17.93 -35.51 1.74
N TYR A 637 19.25 -35.60 1.73
CA TYR A 637 19.99 -36.73 1.21
C TYR A 637 20.45 -37.60 2.34
N LEU A 638 20.56 -38.87 2.01
CA LEU A 638 21.14 -39.85 2.87
C LEU A 638 22.30 -40.52 2.15
N TYR A 639 23.45 -40.54 2.81
CA TYR A 639 24.72 -40.95 2.26
C TYR A 639 25.30 -42.10 3.08
N ASN A 640 25.66 -43.18 2.40
CA ASN A 640 26.45 -44.26 2.99
C ASN A 640 27.94 -44.03 2.63
N PRO A 641 28.82 -43.71 3.60
CA PRO A 641 30.24 -43.45 3.34
C PRO A 641 31.03 -44.67 2.90
N THR A 642 30.53 -45.88 3.21
CA THR A 642 31.21 -47.13 2.88
C THR A 642 31.03 -47.49 1.42
N THR A 643 29.82 -47.27 0.89
CA THR A 643 29.45 -47.66 -0.48
C THR A 643 29.43 -46.48 -1.45
N GLY A 644 29.35 -45.25 -0.94
CA GLY A 644 29.10 -44.05 -1.72
C GLY A 644 27.64 -43.89 -2.19
N GLU A 645 26.74 -44.79 -1.77
CA GLU A 645 25.33 -44.78 -2.14
C GLU A 645 24.61 -43.54 -1.57
N LYS A 646 23.71 -42.98 -2.39
CA LYS A 646 22.93 -41.77 -2.05
C LYS A 646 21.47 -42.03 -2.33
N LEU A 647 20.61 -41.76 -1.35
CA LEU A 647 19.17 -41.82 -1.49
C LEU A 647 18.50 -40.53 -1.00
N PHE A 648 17.27 -40.30 -1.46
CA PHE A 648 16.44 -39.19 -1.01
C PHE A 648 15.53 -39.63 0.13
N VAL A 649 15.41 -38.81 1.16
CA VAL A 649 14.42 -39.05 2.21
C VAL A 649 13.03 -38.67 1.69
N TRP A 650 12.10 -39.62 1.69
CA TRP A 650 10.73 -39.45 1.20
C TRP A 650 9.70 -39.33 2.32
N LEU A 651 9.87 -40.11 3.40
CA LEU A 651 8.97 -40.13 4.55
C LEU A 651 9.78 -40.06 5.84
N ALA A 652 9.26 -39.35 6.84
CA ALA A 652 9.78 -39.33 8.19
C ALA A 652 8.63 -39.54 9.19
N GLY A 653 8.92 -40.11 10.36
CA GLY A 653 7.92 -40.21 11.42
C GLY A 653 8.35 -41.08 12.59
N TYR A 654 7.40 -41.42 13.44
CA TYR A 654 7.56 -42.36 14.55
C TYR A 654 6.63 -43.55 14.39
N THR A 655 7.10 -44.75 14.72
CA THR A 655 6.26 -45.95 14.83
C THR A 655 6.63 -46.75 16.07
N SER A 656 5.62 -47.19 16.81
CA SER A 656 5.77 -48.13 17.93
C SER A 656 5.84 -49.59 17.47
N THR A 657 5.78 -49.83 16.17
CA THR A 657 5.80 -51.18 15.59
C THR A 657 7.24 -51.66 15.42
N SER A 658 7.53 -52.89 15.87
CA SER A 658 8.78 -53.61 15.59
C SER A 658 10.08 -52.98 16.14
N GLY A 659 10.02 -52.16 17.18
CA GLY A 659 11.23 -51.56 17.80
C GLY A 659 12.01 -50.60 16.89
N ILE A 660 11.34 -50.04 15.88
CA ILE A 660 11.92 -49.10 14.91
C ILE A 660 12.00 -47.69 15.51
N GLY A 661 10.97 -47.24 16.25
CA GLY A 661 10.91 -45.91 16.83
C GLY A 661 10.81 -44.79 15.80
N TRP A 662 11.59 -43.72 15.96
CA TRP A 662 11.75 -42.65 14.97
C TRP A 662 12.45 -43.19 13.74
N TYR A 663 12.00 -42.81 12.55
CA TYR A 663 12.55 -43.36 11.32
C TYR A 663 12.50 -42.44 10.12
N LEU A 664 13.36 -42.73 9.15
CA LEU A 664 13.34 -42.19 7.81
C LEU A 664 13.11 -43.30 6.79
N ARG A 665 12.42 -42.98 5.69
CA ARG A 665 12.24 -43.87 4.54
C ARG A 665 12.78 -43.21 3.29
N THR A 666 13.45 -44.00 2.45
CA THR A 666 14.24 -43.51 1.32
C THR A 666 13.76 -44.01 -0.05
N VAL A 667 14.00 -43.20 -1.08
CA VAL A 667 13.74 -43.50 -2.51
C VAL A 667 14.99 -43.16 -3.35
N LYS A 668 15.13 -43.76 -4.54
CA LYS A 668 16.30 -43.56 -5.43
C LYS A 668 16.21 -42.28 -6.25
N ALA A 669 15.01 -41.89 -6.64
CA ALA A 669 14.77 -40.70 -7.45
C ALA A 669 14.10 -39.61 -6.63
N GLN A 670 14.60 -38.38 -6.77
CA GLN A 670 13.93 -37.20 -6.25
C GLN A 670 12.50 -37.15 -6.81
N PHE A 671 11.52 -36.81 -5.98
CA PHE A 671 10.10 -36.71 -6.37
C PHE A 671 9.38 -38.03 -6.71
N ALA A 672 9.99 -39.20 -6.53
CA ALA A 672 9.28 -40.46 -6.66
C ALA A 672 8.14 -40.55 -5.62
N THR A 673 6.92 -40.80 -6.08
CA THR A 673 5.77 -41.10 -5.22
C THR A 673 5.76 -42.59 -4.97
N GLY A 674 6.22 -43.03 -3.79
CA GLY A 674 6.32 -44.45 -3.38
C GLY A 674 4.96 -45.15 -3.27
N THR A 675 4.24 -45.22 -4.38
CA THR A 675 2.89 -45.77 -4.53
C THR A 675 2.93 -47.29 -4.70
N THR A 676 4.10 -47.87 -4.98
CA THR A 676 4.33 -49.32 -4.98
C THR A 676 5.45 -49.69 -3.99
N ASN A 677 5.42 -50.90 -3.44
CA ASN A 677 6.47 -51.39 -2.53
C ASN A 677 7.86 -51.50 -3.19
N ASP A 678 7.94 -51.40 -4.53
CA ASP A 678 9.15 -51.59 -5.32
C ASP A 678 10.00 -50.30 -5.48
N ASP A 679 9.46 -49.12 -5.14
CA ASP A 679 10.18 -47.82 -5.21
C ASP A 679 11.00 -47.51 -3.94
N TYR A 680 10.81 -48.31 -2.88
CA TYR A 680 11.56 -48.17 -1.64
C TYR A 680 12.90 -48.86 -1.76
N HIS A 681 13.96 -48.14 -1.44
CA HIS A 681 15.31 -48.68 -1.53
C HIS A 681 15.95 -48.80 -0.16
N ASN A 682 16.39 -50.02 0.13
CA ASN A 682 17.25 -50.32 1.27
C ASN A 682 18.63 -49.74 0.99
N LEU A 683 19.24 -49.10 1.98
CA LEU A 683 20.69 -48.90 1.96
C LEU A 683 21.40 -50.16 2.44
N GLU A 684 22.60 -50.36 1.90
CA GLU A 684 23.53 -51.30 2.50
C GLU A 684 23.82 -50.95 3.97
N SER A 685 24.09 -51.98 4.79
CA SER A 685 24.37 -51.81 6.22
C SER A 685 25.66 -51.03 6.43
N GLY A 686 25.63 -50.03 7.31
CA GLY A 686 26.80 -49.24 7.66
C GLY A 686 26.44 -47.92 8.32
N ASP A 687 27.46 -47.13 8.63
CA ASP A 687 27.26 -45.76 9.10
C ASP A 687 26.59 -44.92 8.03
N VAL A 688 25.72 -44.01 8.46
CA VAL A 688 24.96 -43.13 7.56
C VAL A 688 25.18 -41.67 7.96
N LEU A 689 25.38 -40.82 6.95
CA LEU A 689 25.30 -39.38 7.06
C LEU A 689 24.01 -38.86 6.40
N ILE A 690 23.41 -37.86 7.00
CA ILE A 690 22.31 -37.10 6.43
C ILE A 690 22.85 -35.73 6.03
N LEU A 691 22.60 -35.33 4.78
CA LEU A 691 22.72 -33.94 4.38
C LEU A 691 21.33 -33.35 4.28
N GLN A 692 20.99 -32.54 5.28
CA GLN A 692 19.69 -31.93 5.38
C GLN A 692 19.77 -30.52 4.85
N THR A 693 19.20 -30.28 3.66
CA THR A 693 18.93 -28.92 3.20
C THR A 693 17.53 -28.51 3.62
N THR A 694 17.44 -27.45 4.41
CA THR A 694 16.20 -26.94 4.98
C THR A 694 15.92 -25.55 4.43
N CYS A 695 14.68 -25.28 4.02
CA CYS A 695 14.25 -23.93 3.64
C CYS A 695 13.24 -23.34 4.64
N ASP A 696 13.15 -23.91 5.85
CA ASP A 696 12.13 -23.54 6.86
C ASP A 696 12.72 -22.97 8.18
N ASN A 697 11.80 -22.41 8.97
CA ASN A 697 11.84 -21.49 10.12
C ASN A 697 12.89 -21.70 11.23
N SER A 698 13.77 -22.71 11.19
CA SER A 698 14.63 -23.02 12.34
C SER A 698 16.11 -22.64 12.19
N LEU A 699 16.66 -22.59 10.96
CA LEU A 699 18.12 -22.43 10.77
C LEU A 699 18.51 -21.15 10.01
N SER A 700 17.84 -20.80 8.91
CA SER A 700 18.13 -19.54 8.18
C SER A 700 17.02 -18.50 8.28
N ASN A 701 15.73 -18.88 8.31
CA ASN A 701 14.52 -18.01 8.29
C ASN A 701 14.65 -16.64 7.56
N ILE A 702 15.42 -16.59 6.48
CA ILE A 702 15.69 -15.36 5.72
C ILE A 702 14.98 -15.46 4.38
N SER A 703 14.09 -14.52 4.09
CA SER A 703 13.56 -14.34 2.72
C SER A 703 14.49 -13.49 1.87
N VAL A 704 14.57 -13.84 0.59
CA VAL A 704 15.16 -13.03 -0.49
C VAL A 704 14.19 -12.95 -1.67
N SER A 705 14.37 -11.94 -2.51
CA SER A 705 13.64 -11.73 -3.77
C SER A 705 14.64 -11.31 -4.83
N GLY A 706 14.32 -11.55 -6.10
CA GLY A 706 15.18 -11.29 -7.25
C GLY A 706 16.38 -12.23 -7.28
N GLU A 707 17.50 -11.72 -7.79
CA GLU A 707 18.78 -12.43 -7.75
C GLU A 707 19.40 -12.37 -6.35
N TYR A 708 19.97 -13.48 -5.90
CA TYR A 708 20.60 -13.60 -4.60
C TYR A 708 21.86 -14.47 -4.67
N ALA A 709 22.83 -14.21 -3.79
CA ALA A 709 24.02 -15.02 -3.67
C ALA A 709 23.70 -16.38 -3.03
N HIS A 710 24.09 -17.45 -3.71
CA HIS A 710 23.91 -18.84 -3.32
C HIS A 710 25.29 -19.50 -3.18
N THR A 711 25.46 -20.29 -2.12
CA THR A 711 26.69 -21.05 -1.87
C THR A 711 26.43 -22.54 -2.07
N GLU A 712 27.02 -23.12 -3.10
CA GLU A 712 26.98 -24.55 -3.32
C GLU A 712 28.27 -25.20 -2.85
N VAL A 713 28.17 -26.25 -2.05
CA VAL A 713 29.32 -27.03 -1.59
C VAL A 713 29.39 -28.34 -2.37
N VAL A 714 30.52 -28.58 -3.03
CA VAL A 714 30.85 -29.86 -3.66
C VAL A 714 31.90 -30.55 -2.81
N GLY A 715 31.64 -31.79 -2.40
CA GLY A 715 32.58 -32.58 -1.60
C GLY A 715 31.92 -33.84 -1.04
N ASP A 716 32.74 -34.80 -0.60
CA ASP A 716 32.25 -35.96 0.13
C ASP A 716 31.67 -35.51 1.49
N PRO A 717 30.42 -35.90 1.83
CA PRO A 717 29.80 -35.54 3.12
C PRO A 717 30.67 -35.90 4.34
N THR A 718 31.47 -36.97 4.25
CA THR A 718 32.41 -37.39 5.29
C THR A 718 33.49 -36.34 5.49
N ASN A 719 34.09 -35.83 4.41
CA ASN A 719 35.10 -34.77 4.49
C ASN A 719 34.49 -33.44 4.96
N ILE A 720 33.28 -33.11 4.48
CA ILE A 720 32.55 -31.90 4.89
C ILE A 720 32.25 -31.94 6.40
N SER A 721 31.88 -33.11 6.95
CA SER A 721 31.60 -33.25 8.38
C SER A 721 32.83 -33.04 9.28
N LEU A 722 34.04 -33.19 8.73
CA LEU A 722 35.31 -32.93 9.40
C LEU A 722 35.80 -31.49 9.22
N CYS A 723 35.15 -30.71 8.36
CA CYS A 723 35.54 -29.33 8.09
C CYS A 723 34.91 -28.37 9.11
N ASP A 724 35.73 -27.78 9.98
CA ASP A 724 35.28 -26.88 11.04
C ASP A 724 34.46 -25.68 10.51
N ASP A 725 34.78 -25.23 9.30
CA ASP A 725 34.14 -24.11 8.63
C ASP A 725 32.78 -24.47 8.00
N LEU A 726 32.40 -25.76 7.88
CA LEU A 726 31.18 -26.22 7.20
C LEU A 726 30.36 -27.26 7.97
N LYS A 727 30.92 -27.90 9.02
CA LYS A 727 30.25 -28.95 9.80
C LYS A 727 28.99 -28.47 10.52
N ASN A 728 28.86 -27.17 10.75
CA ASN A 728 27.67 -26.54 11.36
C ASN A 728 26.63 -26.07 10.33
N GLY A 729 26.89 -26.30 9.04
CA GLY A 729 26.01 -25.96 7.93
C GLY A 729 26.19 -24.53 7.39
N TRP A 730 25.72 -24.33 6.16
CA TRP A 730 25.85 -23.08 5.39
C TRP A 730 24.53 -22.72 4.70
N ILE A 731 24.36 -21.45 4.33
CA ILE A 731 23.25 -21.04 3.46
C ILE A 731 23.55 -21.45 2.02
N GLY A 732 22.72 -22.30 1.45
CA GLY A 732 22.80 -22.76 0.09
C GLY A 732 22.49 -24.25 -0.02
N SER A 733 23.21 -24.96 -0.87
CA SER A 733 22.98 -26.38 -1.16
C SER A 733 24.27 -27.19 -1.15
N TRP A 734 24.13 -28.50 -1.03
CA TRP A 734 25.17 -29.46 -1.36
C TRP A 734 24.95 -30.02 -2.77
N ASN A 735 26.03 -30.20 -3.52
CA ASN A 735 26.00 -30.89 -4.80
C ASN A 735 26.08 -32.41 -4.60
N PRO A 736 25.10 -33.20 -5.09
CA PRO A 736 25.09 -34.63 -4.88
C PRO A 736 26.13 -35.40 -5.70
N VAL A 737 26.83 -34.77 -6.65
CA VAL A 737 27.94 -35.40 -7.38
C VAL A 737 29.21 -35.29 -6.53
N THR A 738 29.66 -36.41 -5.97
CA THR A 738 30.84 -36.45 -5.11
C THR A 738 32.12 -36.56 -5.96
N PRO A 739 33.14 -35.73 -5.66
CA PRO A 739 34.48 -35.89 -6.21
C PRO A 739 35.08 -37.26 -5.88
N ASP A 740 35.73 -37.90 -6.85
CA ASP A 740 36.45 -39.16 -6.67
C ASP A 740 37.77 -39.20 -7.46
N GLY A 741 38.24 -38.05 -7.96
CA GLY A 741 39.43 -37.95 -8.81
C GLY A 741 39.20 -38.37 -10.26
N THR A 742 38.02 -38.81 -10.66
CA THR A 742 37.69 -39.14 -12.06
C THR A 742 36.92 -38.01 -12.76
N SER A 743 36.94 -38.01 -14.09
CA SER A 743 36.22 -37.00 -14.88
C SER A 743 34.72 -37.24 -14.81
N LYS A 744 33.97 -36.27 -14.27
CA LYS A 744 32.51 -36.30 -14.15
C LYS A 744 31.91 -34.97 -14.55
N LYS A 745 30.58 -34.97 -14.69
CA LYS A 745 29.77 -33.76 -14.79
C LYS A 745 29.37 -33.32 -13.38
N PHE A 746 29.60 -32.05 -13.06
CA PHE A 746 29.16 -31.43 -11.81
C PHE A 746 28.16 -30.31 -12.15
N PRO A 747 26.87 -30.65 -12.35
CA PRO A 747 25.83 -29.66 -12.60
C PRO A 747 25.54 -28.88 -11.32
N LEU A 748 25.40 -27.56 -11.43
CA LEU A 748 24.92 -26.75 -10.31
C LEU A 748 23.47 -27.12 -10.00
N THR A 749 23.12 -27.05 -8.73
CA THR A 749 21.78 -27.38 -8.23
C THR A 749 20.76 -26.27 -8.45
N ARG A 750 21.21 -25.07 -8.85
CA ARG A 750 20.35 -23.92 -9.18
C ARG A 750 20.81 -23.21 -10.44
N PRO A 751 19.90 -22.50 -11.14
CA PRO A 751 20.25 -21.66 -12.28
C PRO A 751 21.33 -20.62 -11.95
N LEU A 752 22.40 -20.60 -12.74
CA LEU A 752 23.42 -19.56 -12.69
C LEU A 752 22.91 -18.25 -13.29
N SER A 753 23.11 -17.14 -12.59
CA SER A 753 23.04 -15.78 -13.13
C SER A 753 24.45 -15.18 -13.27
N GLU A 754 25.20 -15.10 -12.18
CA GLU A 754 26.55 -14.51 -12.14
C GLU A 754 27.51 -15.41 -11.34
N LYS A 755 28.75 -15.52 -11.83
CA LYS A 755 29.82 -16.28 -11.16
C LYS A 755 30.47 -15.41 -10.07
N LEU A 756 30.49 -15.89 -8.82
CA LEU A 756 31.20 -15.25 -7.71
C LEU A 756 32.48 -16.04 -7.34
N PRO A 757 33.33 -15.53 -6.43
CA PRO A 757 34.57 -16.21 -6.07
C PRO A 757 34.36 -17.63 -5.52
N LEU A 758 35.25 -18.54 -5.91
CA LEU A 758 35.27 -19.94 -5.48
C LEU A 758 36.50 -20.20 -4.61
N VAL A 759 36.34 -21.03 -3.58
CA VAL A 759 37.44 -21.48 -2.71
C VAL A 759 37.45 -23.01 -2.57
N ARG A 760 38.63 -23.58 -2.32
CA ARG A 760 38.83 -25.03 -2.19
C ARG A 760 39.74 -25.36 -1.02
N THR A 761 39.45 -26.45 -0.32
CA THR A 761 40.38 -27.12 0.60
C THR A 761 40.60 -28.58 0.16
N LEU A 762 41.79 -29.13 0.46
CA LEU A 762 42.16 -30.55 0.26
C LEU A 762 42.49 -31.24 1.60
N ASP A 763 42.31 -30.54 2.72
CA ASP A 763 42.72 -30.92 4.07
C ASP A 763 41.63 -30.59 5.10
N SER A 764 40.37 -30.75 4.68
CA SER A 764 39.17 -30.54 5.48
C SER A 764 39.11 -29.18 6.19
N GLY A 765 39.53 -28.12 5.50
CA GLY A 765 39.44 -26.74 5.99
C GLY A 765 40.69 -26.23 6.73
N SER A 766 41.74 -27.05 6.86
CA SER A 766 42.98 -26.59 7.50
C SER A 766 43.69 -25.50 6.66
N THR A 767 43.63 -25.61 5.34
CA THR A 767 44.08 -24.59 4.39
C THR A 767 43.08 -24.43 3.25
N TRP A 768 42.99 -23.18 2.76
CA TRP A 768 42.09 -22.81 1.66
C TRP A 768 42.86 -22.16 0.51
N THR A 769 42.45 -22.49 -0.71
CA THR A 769 42.92 -21.88 -1.95
C THR A 769 41.76 -21.12 -2.60
N LYS A 770 41.93 -19.81 -2.79
CA LYS A 770 40.98 -18.98 -3.55
C LYS A 770 41.32 -19.00 -5.04
N TYR A 771 40.29 -19.13 -5.87
CA TYR A 771 40.41 -19.02 -7.32
C TYR A 771 39.96 -17.66 -7.81
N ALA A 772 40.80 -16.99 -8.61
CA ALA A 772 40.50 -15.68 -9.19
C ALA A 772 39.37 -15.73 -10.23
N SER A 773 39.15 -16.89 -10.86
CA SER A 773 38.05 -17.14 -11.80
C SER A 773 37.69 -18.63 -11.78
N TRP A 774 36.46 -18.96 -12.17
CA TRP A 774 36.02 -20.36 -12.29
C TRP A 774 36.88 -21.14 -13.31
N SER A 775 37.30 -20.48 -14.41
CA SER A 775 38.19 -21.06 -15.41
C SER A 775 39.58 -21.43 -14.88
N SER A 776 40.00 -20.86 -13.74
CA SER A 776 41.25 -21.25 -13.08
C SER A 776 41.14 -22.60 -12.36
N LEU A 777 39.92 -23.07 -12.07
CA LEU A 777 39.65 -24.41 -11.57
C LEU A 777 39.39 -25.38 -12.73
N ALA A 778 38.37 -25.09 -13.55
CA ALA A 778 37.95 -25.88 -14.71
C ALA A 778 37.03 -25.07 -15.63
N LEU A 779 36.89 -25.47 -16.89
CA LEU A 779 35.93 -24.86 -17.81
C LEU A 779 34.50 -25.20 -17.37
N PHE A 780 33.69 -24.15 -17.18
CA PHE A 780 32.25 -24.27 -16.88
C PHE A 780 31.45 -24.00 -18.15
N ASP A 781 30.44 -24.82 -18.42
CA ASP A 781 29.50 -24.63 -19.52
C ASP A 781 28.26 -23.91 -18.99
N ASP A 782 28.14 -22.61 -19.32
CA ASP A 782 27.05 -21.76 -18.86
C ASP A 782 25.68 -22.24 -19.34
N ALA A 783 25.59 -22.74 -20.58
CA ALA A 783 24.34 -23.22 -21.13
C ALA A 783 23.87 -24.52 -20.47
N LYS A 784 24.81 -25.42 -20.15
CA LYS A 784 24.52 -26.68 -19.45
C LYS A 784 24.48 -26.54 -17.94
N ASN A 785 24.88 -25.38 -17.40
CA ASN A 785 24.94 -25.11 -15.96
C ASN A 785 25.81 -26.16 -15.22
N GLU A 786 26.90 -26.63 -15.83
CA GLU A 786 27.73 -27.72 -15.31
C GLU A 786 29.24 -27.56 -15.58
N TRP A 787 30.08 -28.09 -14.69
CA TRP A 787 31.47 -28.41 -15.02
C TRP A 787 31.58 -29.80 -15.62
N SER A 788 32.57 -29.98 -16.50
CA SER A 788 33.07 -31.29 -16.90
C SER A 788 34.56 -31.39 -16.55
N GLY A 789 34.93 -32.26 -15.62
CA GLY A 789 36.32 -32.39 -15.19
C GLY A 789 36.53 -33.35 -14.03
N SER A 790 37.78 -33.48 -13.59
CA SER A 790 38.18 -34.28 -12.42
C SER A 790 38.39 -33.37 -11.22
N PHE A 791 37.52 -33.51 -10.21
CA PHE A 791 37.69 -32.90 -8.90
C PHE A 791 38.34 -33.92 -7.96
N ALA A 792 39.27 -33.46 -7.12
CA ALA A 792 40.04 -34.32 -6.22
C ALA A 792 39.12 -35.01 -5.21
N SER A 793 39.35 -36.29 -4.93
CA SER A 793 38.53 -37.12 -4.01
C SER A 793 38.37 -36.52 -2.62
N GLU A 794 39.44 -35.92 -2.11
CA GLU A 794 39.51 -35.25 -0.80
C GLU A 794 39.04 -33.79 -0.86
N GLY A 795 38.74 -33.27 -2.04
CA GLY A 795 38.43 -31.86 -2.25
C GLY A 795 37.06 -31.46 -1.75
N ILE A 796 37.02 -30.34 -1.03
CA ILE A 796 35.81 -29.60 -0.71
C ILE A 796 35.90 -28.25 -1.43
N TYR A 797 34.87 -27.94 -2.21
CA TYR A 797 34.78 -26.75 -3.05
C TYR A 797 33.57 -25.93 -2.61
N ILE A 798 33.80 -24.68 -2.22
CA ILE A 798 32.75 -23.71 -1.92
C ILE A 798 32.59 -22.83 -3.16
N ILE A 799 31.46 -22.98 -3.82
CA ILE A 799 31.13 -22.37 -5.10
C ILE A 799 30.08 -21.29 -4.84
N ASN A 800 30.49 -20.03 -4.86
CA ASN A 800 29.56 -18.91 -4.75
C ASN A 800 29.13 -18.46 -6.15
N TYR A 801 27.84 -18.20 -6.32
CA TYR A 801 27.26 -17.62 -7.53
C TYR A 801 25.93 -16.93 -7.19
N THR A 802 25.41 -16.09 -8.09
CA THR A 802 24.04 -15.59 -7.94
C THR A 802 23.05 -16.50 -8.64
N SER A 803 21.89 -16.71 -8.02
CA SER A 803 20.75 -17.48 -8.53
C SER A 803 19.47 -16.65 -8.41
N PHE A 804 18.43 -17.05 -9.13
CA PHE A 804 17.11 -16.43 -9.07
C PHE A 804 16.26 -17.00 -7.93
N ALA A 805 15.51 -16.12 -7.26
CA ALA A 805 14.44 -16.50 -6.36
C ALA A 805 13.31 -17.21 -7.12
N ASN A 806 12.64 -18.17 -6.48
CA ASN A 806 11.50 -18.87 -7.09
C ASN A 806 10.37 -17.93 -7.51
N TYR A 807 9.88 -18.11 -8.74
CA TYR A 807 8.79 -17.31 -9.32
C TYR A 807 7.42 -17.82 -8.89
N THR A 808 7.32 -19.12 -8.69
CA THR A 808 6.09 -19.81 -8.33
C THR A 808 6.29 -20.65 -7.06
N LYS A 809 5.18 -20.89 -6.37
CA LYS A 809 5.06 -21.87 -5.29
C LYS A 809 3.95 -22.84 -5.63
N LYS A 810 4.03 -24.07 -5.11
CA LYS A 810 2.97 -25.07 -5.28
C LYS A 810 1.64 -24.52 -4.75
N SER A 811 0.56 -24.80 -5.49
CA SER A 811 -0.78 -24.31 -5.18
C SER A 811 -1.82 -25.32 -5.60
N VAL A 812 -3.05 -25.12 -5.14
CA VAL A 812 -4.21 -25.91 -5.57
C VAL A 812 -4.82 -25.31 -6.84
N ASN A 813 -5.62 -26.10 -7.55
CA ASN A 813 -6.40 -25.64 -8.69
C ASN A 813 -7.57 -24.77 -8.22
N ASN A 814 -7.39 -23.44 -8.22
CA ASN A 814 -8.39 -22.48 -7.79
C ASN A 814 -9.40 -22.11 -8.87
N GLU A 815 -10.51 -21.53 -8.43
CA GLU A 815 -11.51 -20.92 -9.32
C GLU A 815 -10.85 -19.87 -10.23
N ILE A 816 -11.21 -19.94 -11.51
CA ILE A 816 -10.65 -19.06 -12.53
C ILE A 816 -11.36 -17.71 -12.48
N TYR A 817 -10.59 -16.65 -12.26
CA TYR A 817 -11.11 -15.30 -12.27
C TYR A 817 -11.68 -14.95 -13.65
N ARG A 818 -12.96 -14.55 -13.70
CA ARG A 818 -13.72 -14.28 -14.94
C ARG A 818 -13.88 -15.49 -15.87
N GLY A 819 -13.85 -16.70 -15.31
CA GLY A 819 -14.05 -17.94 -16.06
C GLY A 819 -13.06 -18.10 -17.21
N VAL A 820 -13.52 -18.59 -18.36
CA VAL A 820 -12.65 -18.87 -19.53
C VAL A 820 -11.87 -17.64 -20.03
N SER A 821 -12.33 -16.42 -19.76
CA SER A 821 -11.61 -15.19 -20.15
C SER A 821 -10.34 -14.96 -19.31
N GLY A 822 -10.24 -15.60 -18.14
CA GLY A 822 -9.05 -15.58 -17.29
C GLY A 822 -8.01 -16.63 -17.66
N VAL A 823 -8.23 -17.43 -18.71
CA VAL A 823 -7.31 -18.48 -19.15
C VAL A 823 -6.44 -17.99 -20.30
N GLY A 824 -5.14 -18.19 -20.15
CA GLY A 824 -4.14 -17.77 -21.12
C GLY A 824 -3.89 -18.82 -22.22
N ARG A 825 -2.63 -18.90 -22.63
CA ARG A 825 -2.15 -19.82 -23.67
C ARG A 825 -1.25 -20.87 -23.04
N VAL A 826 -1.08 -21.99 -23.72
CA VAL A 826 -0.06 -22.96 -23.34
C VAL A 826 1.28 -22.40 -23.79
N ILE A 827 2.27 -22.42 -22.91
CA ILE A 827 3.67 -22.16 -23.25
C ILE A 827 4.48 -23.43 -23.05
N SER A 828 5.57 -23.56 -23.79
CA SER A 828 6.52 -24.66 -23.61
C SER A 828 7.94 -24.19 -23.83
N SER A 829 8.91 -24.69 -23.07
CA SER A 829 10.32 -24.35 -23.28
C SER A 829 11.25 -25.45 -22.79
N MET A 830 12.36 -25.62 -23.52
CA MET A 830 13.54 -26.41 -23.14
C MET A 830 14.79 -25.52 -22.99
N TYR A 831 14.64 -24.21 -23.19
CA TYR A 831 15.77 -23.30 -23.37
C TYR A 831 16.51 -23.07 -22.06
N THR A 832 17.83 -22.97 -22.15
CA THR A 832 18.72 -22.86 -20.99
C THR A 832 18.33 -21.72 -20.05
N CYS A 833 18.46 -21.98 -18.76
CA CYS A 833 18.22 -20.98 -17.72
C CYS A 833 19.23 -19.83 -17.71
N TYR A 834 20.40 -20.00 -18.33
CA TYR A 834 21.41 -18.95 -18.48
C TYR A 834 20.88 -17.73 -19.23
N GLU A 835 19.91 -17.93 -20.10
CA GLU A 835 19.18 -16.88 -20.81
C GLU A 835 17.76 -16.76 -20.20
N PRO A 836 17.57 -15.90 -19.19
CA PRO A 836 16.34 -15.90 -18.39
C PRO A 836 15.08 -15.49 -19.18
N THR A 837 15.24 -14.96 -20.39
CA THR A 837 14.16 -14.40 -21.22
C THR A 837 13.24 -15.42 -21.90
N TRP A 838 13.58 -16.71 -21.87
CA TRP A 838 12.90 -17.76 -22.65
C TRP A 838 12.21 -18.82 -21.77
N GLY A 839 11.75 -18.42 -20.58
CA GLY A 839 10.97 -19.28 -19.70
C GLY A 839 11.77 -20.34 -18.93
N GLY A 840 13.10 -20.42 -19.08
CA GLY A 840 13.93 -21.38 -18.35
C GLY A 840 13.85 -21.25 -16.82
N ILE A 841 13.79 -20.02 -16.30
CA ILE A 841 13.60 -19.76 -14.86
C ILE A 841 12.21 -20.16 -14.38
N LEU A 842 11.17 -19.89 -15.18
CA LEU A 842 9.82 -20.37 -14.89
C LEU A 842 9.79 -21.91 -14.89
N GLY A 843 10.41 -22.56 -15.88
CA GLY A 843 10.54 -24.02 -15.95
C GLY A 843 11.19 -24.62 -14.72
N TYR A 844 12.31 -24.05 -14.26
CA TYR A 844 12.95 -24.43 -13.00
C TYR A 844 12.03 -24.22 -11.79
N SER A 845 11.35 -23.07 -11.71
CA SER A 845 10.44 -22.80 -10.59
C SER A 845 9.23 -23.74 -10.55
N LEU A 846 8.76 -24.21 -11.72
CA LEU A 846 7.64 -25.15 -11.83
C LEU A 846 8.07 -26.59 -11.55
N THR A 847 9.18 -27.05 -12.12
CA THR A 847 9.58 -28.47 -12.14
C THR A 847 10.69 -28.82 -11.15
N GLY A 848 11.45 -27.83 -10.67
CA GLY A 848 12.69 -28.03 -9.91
C GLY A 848 13.88 -28.48 -10.77
N LYS A 849 13.72 -28.61 -12.09
CA LYS A 849 14.75 -29.07 -13.02
C LYS A 849 15.27 -27.92 -13.87
N ILE A 850 16.57 -27.91 -14.10
CA ILE A 850 17.25 -26.85 -14.85
C ILE A 850 17.23 -27.20 -16.33
N ASN A 851 16.58 -26.38 -17.13
CA ASN A 851 16.66 -26.48 -18.59
C ASN A 851 18.07 -26.14 -19.06
N THR A 852 18.62 -26.93 -19.98
CA THR A 852 20.02 -26.86 -20.43
C THR A 852 20.19 -26.85 -21.94
N SER A 853 19.10 -26.91 -22.72
CA SER A 853 19.23 -26.90 -24.18
C SER A 853 19.41 -25.49 -24.72
N SER A 854 20.23 -25.37 -25.77
CA SER A 854 20.33 -24.15 -26.59
C SER A 854 19.55 -24.27 -27.91
N ALA A 855 18.73 -25.31 -28.08
CA ALA A 855 17.87 -25.46 -29.25
C ALA A 855 16.66 -24.52 -29.14
N GLY A 856 16.32 -23.87 -30.26
CA GLY A 856 15.02 -23.22 -30.42
C GLY A 856 13.92 -24.22 -30.79
N SER A 857 12.70 -23.74 -30.98
CA SER A 857 11.64 -24.55 -31.59
C SER A 857 12.02 -25.00 -32.99
N GLY A 858 11.38 -26.08 -33.48
CA GLY A 858 11.47 -26.48 -34.89
C GLY A 858 11.06 -25.41 -35.91
N ALA A 859 10.49 -24.28 -35.46
CA ALA A 859 10.12 -23.11 -36.25
C ALA A 859 10.95 -21.84 -35.95
N GLY A 860 12.04 -21.95 -35.17
CA GLY A 860 12.91 -20.81 -34.81
C GLY A 860 12.36 -19.88 -33.71
N GLN A 861 11.36 -20.31 -32.95
CA GLN A 861 10.77 -19.58 -31.82
C GLN A 861 11.39 -20.07 -30.50
N LEU A 862 11.71 -19.15 -29.58
CA LEU A 862 12.40 -19.50 -28.31
C LEU A 862 11.45 -19.72 -27.13
N LEU A 863 10.27 -19.08 -27.11
CA LEU A 863 9.19 -19.34 -26.15
C LEU A 863 7.84 -19.41 -26.90
N PRO A 864 7.53 -20.53 -27.55
CA PRO A 864 6.28 -20.68 -28.29
C PRO A 864 5.07 -20.60 -27.35
N SER A 865 3.97 -20.03 -27.86
CA SER A 865 2.67 -20.03 -27.18
C SER A 865 1.57 -20.59 -28.08
N GLN A 866 0.94 -21.67 -27.64
CA GLN A 866 -0.05 -22.42 -28.40
C GLN A 866 -1.48 -22.11 -27.92
N PRO A 867 -2.46 -22.03 -28.83
CA PRO A 867 -3.85 -21.93 -28.43
C PRO A 867 -4.34 -23.26 -27.86
N LEU A 868 -5.40 -23.19 -27.06
CA LEU A 868 -6.19 -24.35 -26.68
C LEU A 868 -7.09 -24.76 -27.86
N ASN A 869 -7.18 -26.07 -28.13
CA ASN A 869 -8.17 -26.63 -29.06
C ASN A 869 -9.54 -26.73 -28.39
N ASN A 870 -9.55 -27.05 -27.09
CA ASN A 870 -10.73 -26.97 -26.24
C ASN A 870 -10.32 -26.56 -24.81
N ILE A 871 -11.27 -25.99 -24.08
CA ILE A 871 -11.14 -25.70 -22.65
C ILE A 871 -12.34 -26.28 -21.93
N THR A 872 -12.08 -26.97 -20.82
CA THR A 872 -13.13 -27.51 -19.96
C THR A 872 -12.98 -26.94 -18.56
N VAL A 873 -14.03 -26.25 -18.12
CA VAL A 873 -14.15 -25.68 -16.78
C VAL A 873 -15.27 -26.41 -16.06
N ARG A 874 -15.04 -26.79 -14.81
CA ARG A 874 -16.04 -27.45 -13.98
C ARG A 874 -17.11 -26.44 -13.57
N GLY A 875 -18.35 -26.61 -14.03
CA GLY A 875 -19.45 -25.67 -13.77
C GLY A 875 -19.75 -25.44 -12.28
N ASP A 876 -19.52 -26.44 -11.43
CA ASP A 876 -19.83 -26.34 -10.00
C ASP A 876 -18.82 -25.47 -9.24
N TRP A 877 -17.54 -25.49 -9.62
CA TRP A 877 -16.42 -24.93 -8.84
C TRP A 877 -15.65 -23.84 -9.59
N GLY A 878 -15.92 -23.64 -10.88
CA GLY A 878 -15.23 -22.66 -11.73
C GLY A 878 -13.74 -22.94 -11.97
N THR A 879 -13.27 -24.16 -11.68
CA THR A 879 -11.86 -24.58 -11.82
C THR A 879 -11.63 -25.28 -13.18
N LEU A 880 -10.37 -25.43 -13.59
CA LEU A 880 -10.02 -26.34 -14.70
C LEU A 880 -10.46 -27.78 -14.35
N ASP A 881 -11.06 -28.50 -15.30
CA ASP A 881 -11.47 -29.90 -15.09
C ASP A 881 -10.28 -30.84 -15.27
N GLY A 882 -9.95 -31.59 -14.21
CA GLY A 882 -8.87 -32.58 -14.18
C GLY A 882 -9.30 -34.02 -14.50
N THR A 883 -10.55 -34.25 -14.92
CA THR A 883 -11.04 -35.60 -15.23
C THR A 883 -10.54 -36.04 -16.61
N ASP A 884 -9.92 -37.22 -16.72
CA ASP A 884 -9.20 -37.71 -17.93
C ASP A 884 -9.91 -37.51 -19.28
N TYR A 885 -11.23 -37.74 -19.34
CA TYR A 885 -12.03 -37.62 -20.56
C TYR A 885 -12.60 -36.21 -20.81
N ARG A 886 -12.28 -35.26 -19.93
CA ARG A 886 -12.72 -33.85 -19.96
C ARG A 886 -11.56 -32.86 -19.91
N LEU A 887 -10.31 -33.34 -19.92
CA LEU A 887 -9.13 -32.48 -19.90
C LEU A 887 -9.17 -31.46 -21.04
N SER A 888 -8.70 -30.25 -20.74
CA SER A 888 -8.46 -29.24 -21.77
C SER A 888 -7.34 -29.72 -22.70
N SER A 889 -7.38 -29.34 -23.97
CA SER A 889 -6.42 -29.79 -24.99
C SER A 889 -5.86 -28.61 -25.76
N HIS A 890 -4.67 -28.77 -26.33
CA HIS A 890 -3.93 -27.72 -27.01
C HIS A 890 -3.44 -28.13 -28.40
N SER A 891 -3.15 -27.14 -29.23
CA SER A 891 -2.45 -27.39 -30.49
C SER A 891 -1.05 -27.99 -30.22
N PRO A 892 -0.48 -28.76 -31.17
CA PRO A 892 0.81 -29.41 -30.97
C PRO A 892 1.90 -28.46 -30.47
N LEU A 893 2.71 -28.93 -29.52
CA LEU A 893 3.84 -28.15 -29.01
C LEU A 893 4.82 -27.85 -30.14
N LEU A 894 5.38 -26.65 -30.09
CA LEU A 894 6.40 -26.22 -31.04
C LEU A 894 7.77 -26.35 -30.35
N LEU A 895 8.17 -27.57 -30.03
CA LEU A 895 9.49 -27.88 -29.48
C LEU A 895 10.30 -28.67 -30.52
N GLY A 896 11.56 -28.30 -30.71
CA GLY A 896 12.49 -29.05 -31.57
C GLY A 896 13.16 -30.22 -30.84
N THR A 897 14.09 -30.89 -31.51
CA THR A 897 15.04 -31.83 -30.88
C THR A 897 16.01 -31.04 -29.98
N PRO A 898 16.21 -31.43 -28.72
CA PRO A 898 17.14 -30.73 -27.83
C PRO A 898 18.60 -30.97 -28.23
N THR A 899 19.48 -30.03 -27.86
CA THR A 899 20.94 -30.13 -28.08
C THR A 899 21.67 -31.12 -27.16
N ASN A 900 20.98 -31.61 -26.13
CA ASN A 900 21.48 -32.44 -25.04
C ASN A 900 20.28 -33.07 -24.30
N ASP A 901 20.54 -33.81 -23.23
CA ASP A 901 19.50 -34.43 -22.38
C ASP A 901 18.79 -33.40 -21.47
N SER A 902 18.43 -32.24 -22.03
CA SER A 902 17.74 -31.18 -21.29
C SER A 902 16.31 -31.58 -20.94
N PRO A 903 15.85 -31.29 -19.71
CA PRO A 903 14.43 -31.30 -19.42
C PRO A 903 13.71 -30.17 -20.17
N ALA A 904 12.40 -30.30 -20.30
CA ALA A 904 11.51 -29.25 -20.78
C ALA A 904 10.21 -29.23 -19.97
N PHE A 905 9.34 -28.26 -20.26
CA PHE A 905 8.03 -28.18 -19.63
C PHE A 905 6.99 -27.59 -20.58
N LYS A 906 5.71 -27.86 -20.29
CA LYS A 906 4.56 -27.07 -20.76
C LYS A 906 3.82 -26.47 -19.57
N ALA A 907 3.20 -25.30 -19.76
CA ALA A 907 2.37 -24.68 -18.74
C ALA A 907 1.23 -23.85 -19.35
N LEU A 908 0.02 -24.00 -18.79
CA LEU A 908 -1.13 -23.15 -19.05
C LEU A 908 -1.30 -22.16 -17.90
N ASN A 909 -1.22 -20.86 -18.18
CA ASN A 909 -1.47 -19.83 -17.18
C ASN A 909 -2.97 -19.51 -17.06
N TYR A 910 -3.44 -19.21 -15.85
CA TYR A 910 -4.81 -18.75 -15.59
C TYR A 910 -4.88 -17.86 -14.35
N ASN A 911 -5.77 -16.87 -14.39
CA ASN A 911 -5.89 -15.84 -13.35
C ASN A 911 -6.75 -16.35 -12.20
N VAL A 912 -6.34 -16.07 -10.96
CA VAL A 912 -7.06 -16.49 -9.75
C VAL A 912 -7.11 -15.36 -8.71
N VAL A 913 -8.11 -15.43 -7.82
CA VAL A 913 -8.28 -14.47 -6.72
C VAL A 913 -8.22 -15.21 -5.40
N VAL A 914 -7.41 -14.70 -4.47
CA VAL A 914 -7.38 -15.19 -3.10
C VAL A 914 -7.33 -14.00 -2.16
N ASN A 915 -8.23 -13.97 -1.17
CA ASN A 915 -8.35 -12.88 -0.19
C ASN A 915 -8.49 -11.48 -0.82
N GLN A 916 -9.15 -11.38 -1.98
CA GLN A 916 -9.32 -10.16 -2.82
C GLN A 916 -8.03 -9.68 -3.54
N GLN A 917 -6.95 -10.44 -3.46
CA GLN A 917 -5.73 -10.21 -4.23
C GLN A 917 -5.67 -11.13 -5.44
N ALA A 918 -5.13 -10.60 -6.54
CA ALA A 918 -4.96 -11.32 -7.78
C ALA A 918 -3.62 -12.07 -7.86
N PHE A 919 -3.64 -13.25 -8.47
CA PHE A 919 -2.47 -14.06 -8.78
C PHE A 919 -2.62 -14.73 -10.15
N ILE A 920 -1.52 -15.28 -10.66
CA ILE A 920 -1.50 -16.17 -11.82
C ILE A 920 -1.14 -17.58 -11.34
N ASN A 921 -2.02 -18.53 -11.63
CA ASN A 921 -1.73 -19.96 -11.52
C ASN A 921 -1.20 -20.51 -12.84
N TYR A 922 -0.45 -21.60 -12.76
CA TYR A 922 0.11 -22.37 -13.88
C TYR A 922 -0.22 -23.84 -13.65
N ALA A 923 -1.00 -24.44 -14.53
CA ALA A 923 -1.10 -25.90 -14.65
C ALA A 923 0.04 -26.36 -15.56
N TYR A 924 0.96 -27.19 -15.04
CA TYR A 924 2.21 -27.53 -15.73
C TYR A 924 2.45 -29.04 -15.79
N THR A 925 3.24 -29.43 -16.80
CA THR A 925 3.75 -30.79 -16.99
C THR A 925 5.21 -30.71 -17.40
N GLU A 926 6.05 -31.52 -16.78
CA GLU A 926 7.41 -31.77 -17.25
C GLU A 926 7.38 -32.57 -18.56
N LEU A 927 8.32 -32.31 -19.46
CA LEU A 927 8.47 -33.00 -20.73
C LEU A 927 9.87 -33.61 -20.81
N THR A 928 9.95 -34.84 -21.33
CA THR A 928 11.20 -35.59 -21.54
C THR A 928 11.32 -35.95 -23.01
N TYR A 929 12.49 -35.71 -23.61
CA TYR A 929 12.72 -36.08 -25.00
C TYR A 929 13.13 -37.55 -25.12
N ASP A 930 12.39 -38.32 -25.90
CA ASP A 930 12.75 -39.70 -26.24
C ASP A 930 13.42 -39.71 -27.62
N ALA A 931 14.72 -40.03 -27.66
CA ALA A 931 15.48 -40.06 -28.91
C ALA A 931 15.06 -41.19 -29.88
N THR A 932 14.41 -42.23 -29.36
CA THR A 932 13.88 -43.36 -30.15
C THR A 932 12.56 -43.00 -30.81
N ALA A 933 11.65 -42.37 -30.06
CA ALA A 933 10.38 -41.86 -30.59
C ALA A 933 10.59 -40.60 -31.44
N GLY A 934 11.59 -39.79 -31.11
CA GLY A 934 11.90 -38.53 -31.78
C GLY A 934 11.00 -37.37 -31.35
N ASP A 935 10.40 -37.44 -30.16
CA ASP A 935 9.45 -36.46 -29.64
C ASP A 935 9.55 -36.28 -28.11
N TRP A 936 8.62 -35.49 -27.53
CA TRP A 936 8.60 -35.09 -26.12
C TRP A 936 7.55 -35.83 -25.27
N GLY A 937 6.92 -36.88 -25.79
CA GLY A 937 5.90 -37.67 -25.06
C GLY A 937 4.61 -36.90 -24.73
N ASP A 938 4.33 -35.81 -25.44
CA ASP A 938 3.19 -34.92 -25.19
C ASP A 938 1.86 -35.47 -25.73
N ASP A 939 0.88 -35.67 -24.86
CA ASP A 939 -0.46 -36.20 -25.21
C ASP A 939 -1.45 -35.13 -25.71
N GLY A 940 -1.01 -33.89 -25.89
CA GLY A 940 -1.84 -32.76 -26.31
C GLY A 940 -2.85 -32.26 -25.27
N LYS A 941 -2.76 -32.71 -24.01
CA LYS A 941 -3.71 -32.35 -22.93
C LYS A 941 -3.09 -31.49 -21.84
N ILE A 942 -3.93 -30.79 -21.08
CA ILE A 942 -3.54 -30.09 -19.85
C ILE A 942 -4.01 -30.92 -18.67
N HIS A 943 -3.06 -31.62 -18.06
CA HIS A 943 -3.30 -32.39 -16.84
C HIS A 943 -3.34 -31.48 -15.62
N ILE A 944 -4.21 -31.80 -14.68
CA ILE A 944 -4.44 -31.00 -13.48
C ILE A 944 -4.15 -31.85 -12.25
N ALA A 945 -3.23 -31.39 -11.43
CA ALA A 945 -3.02 -31.91 -10.10
C ALA A 945 -2.80 -30.76 -9.12
N ASP A 946 -3.37 -30.86 -7.93
CA ASP A 946 -3.06 -29.94 -6.85
C ASP A 946 -1.61 -30.12 -6.42
N ASN A 947 -0.91 -29.01 -6.23
CA ASN A 947 0.51 -28.98 -5.91
C ASN A 947 1.38 -29.66 -6.97
N GLN A 948 1.80 -30.90 -6.74
CA GLN A 948 2.63 -31.68 -7.64
C GLN A 948 2.41 -33.18 -7.40
N THR A 949 2.36 -33.95 -8.49
CA THR A 949 2.42 -35.40 -8.51
C THR A 949 3.22 -35.86 -9.75
N THR A 950 3.22 -37.16 -10.04
CA THR A 950 3.79 -37.73 -11.26
C THR A 950 2.70 -38.36 -12.14
N MET A 951 3.02 -38.52 -13.43
CA MET A 951 2.25 -39.29 -14.41
C MET A 951 3.20 -39.95 -15.41
N LEU A 952 2.71 -40.89 -16.22
CA LEU A 952 3.43 -41.41 -17.38
C LEU A 952 3.12 -40.54 -18.61
N ASP A 953 4.14 -40.21 -19.40
CA ASP A 953 4.00 -39.58 -20.71
C ASP A 953 3.62 -40.61 -21.81
N GLU A 954 3.40 -40.16 -23.07
CA GLU A 954 3.05 -41.09 -24.17
C GLU A 954 4.16 -42.10 -24.53
N ASN A 955 5.40 -41.81 -24.14
CA ASN A 955 6.56 -42.69 -24.35
C ASN A 955 6.82 -43.61 -23.15
N GLY A 956 6.02 -43.50 -22.07
CA GLY A 956 6.16 -44.28 -20.85
C GLY A 956 7.19 -43.76 -19.85
N ASN A 957 7.68 -42.52 -20.01
CA ASN A 957 8.55 -41.87 -19.02
C ASN A 957 7.71 -41.29 -17.87
N THR A 958 8.20 -41.40 -16.65
CA THR A 958 7.60 -40.74 -15.48
C THR A 958 7.95 -39.25 -15.46
N VAL A 959 6.95 -38.38 -15.55
CA VAL A 959 7.09 -36.92 -15.58
C VAL A 959 6.30 -36.25 -14.45
N LEU A 960 6.74 -35.05 -14.04
CA LEU A 960 6.02 -34.22 -13.07
C LEU A 960 4.79 -33.56 -13.67
N VAL A 961 3.71 -33.44 -12.89
CA VAL A 961 2.51 -32.69 -13.24
C VAL A 961 1.96 -31.97 -12.01
N GLY A 962 1.45 -30.74 -12.17
CA GLY A 962 0.93 -30.01 -11.02
C GLY A 962 0.37 -28.62 -11.30
N THR A 963 0.06 -27.93 -10.22
CA THR A 963 -0.42 -26.55 -10.20
C THR A 963 0.49 -25.70 -9.31
N ALA A 964 0.93 -24.57 -9.83
CA ALA A 964 1.74 -23.61 -9.10
C ALA A 964 1.17 -22.20 -9.27
N ARG A 965 1.52 -21.28 -8.37
CA ARG A 965 1.06 -19.89 -8.39
C ARG A 965 2.24 -18.95 -8.26
N CYS A 966 2.20 -17.78 -8.90
CA CYS A 966 3.17 -16.72 -8.62
C CYS A 966 3.25 -16.41 -7.11
N VAL A 967 4.46 -16.23 -6.60
CA VAL A 967 4.70 -16.19 -5.14
C VAL A 967 4.11 -14.95 -4.47
N GLU A 968 4.17 -13.81 -5.16
CA GLU A 968 3.66 -12.50 -4.72
C GLU A 968 2.35 -12.16 -5.43
N PRO A 969 1.38 -11.53 -4.74
CA PRO A 969 0.17 -11.02 -5.37
C PRO A 969 0.50 -9.90 -6.35
N LEU A 970 -0.32 -9.77 -7.39
CA LEU A 970 -0.19 -8.72 -8.39
C LEU A 970 -0.78 -7.37 -7.92
N GLY A 971 -1.73 -7.45 -6.99
CA GLY A 971 -2.47 -6.29 -6.49
C GLY A 971 -3.92 -6.65 -6.16
N TRP A 972 -4.76 -5.61 -6.05
CA TRP A 972 -6.15 -5.72 -5.63
C TRP A 972 -7.09 -5.73 -6.82
N LEU A 973 -8.18 -6.49 -6.70
CA LEU A 973 -9.30 -6.38 -7.63
C LEU A 973 -10.31 -5.36 -7.11
N LYS A 974 -10.97 -4.68 -8.03
CA LYS A 974 -12.08 -3.80 -7.68
C LYS A 974 -13.31 -4.69 -7.41
N ASN A 975 -13.93 -4.57 -6.24
CA ASN A 975 -15.30 -5.08 -6.05
C ASN A 975 -16.16 -4.39 -7.12
N ASP A 976 -16.77 -5.18 -8.00
CA ASP A 976 -17.18 -4.79 -9.35
C ASP A 976 -17.81 -3.39 -9.49
N LYS A 977 -17.49 -2.72 -10.62
CA LYS A 977 -18.01 -1.39 -11.00
C LYS A 977 -19.52 -1.33 -11.10
#